data_AF-A0A4U8YJ84-F1
#
_entry.id   AF-A0A4U8YJ84-F1
#
_cell.length_a   1.000
_cell.length_b   1.000
_cell.length_c   1.000
_cell.angle_alpha   90.00
_cell.angle_beta   90.00
_cell.angle_gamma   90.00
#
_symmetry.space_group_name_H-M   'P 1'
#
loop_
_entity.id
_entity.type
_entity.pdbx_description
1 polymer ?
#
loop_
_entity_poly.entity_id
_entity_poly.type
_entity_poly.pdbx_seq_one_letter_code
_entity_poly.pdbx_strand_id
1 'polypeptide(L)'
;MKIEVGGQIQGISLSSFLQIVQMDKTSCTLKIYANDDVGYLWINDGNLVAAESGALHGLDAVYEIICWDDTVIVIDNAPAPEHNITTPLLTILMEGLKLRDDKAAKAAAEGPPPAPARTAPSVDDQIAMEFVMEEKPEPAAPPGDLPPLPDMPSMPDATPPAMPVTASLSPGVDLGLDEEPMDEEAEEEGDGSWVYEYEDEDQEEPSSPIRTILIVFLACVIIGGGAFGGYIWYRAHTLETEFNTLMTDLASMKQFRQQKTLLESYLNSHVINRFTLQVTERLNEANALMEMDRHIDTLPRDGEFIDTSVGMMKAHLKANQGTPFATAIRLKIKSLPAQLDDLDYQTLRQAEDRSAQERLGLYRAYLSDHPDGKHIRPVTNLVASVSDDYYLMLKSKAPTCYKTENWEPCIALADTFTAEFPEDSRFNEVWLMRGEMIDTIEFSRLRRETAGLSFENARSMYIAFLQNNPHTTQASEIRKEIASLARKADQQGQWKEVRAVADNPKNPISVRIQEVELYMDRYPDGAFIKEARTLKGELESQRGRLLAEEQASRQTLLARQAEARRLEEEKNRLLAQQQAQAEARRRQEAAARIAAREAEIRTLLRDKGNRFVDHRNGTFTDTQSGLTWMILDSRNSGNGCMPFASAKAWVERLSIGGFTDWRIPLPNELALLYNGKPYYPTSGAPWYWTSELETGAWGTSTEAVTFNPNNKETYIRESHPLTGCGFVHAVRTP
;
A
#
# COMPACT_ATOMS: atom_id res chain seq x y z
N MET A 1 17.98 -31.00 -35.00
CA MET A 1 16.77 -31.69 -34.48
C MET A 1 15.57 -31.19 -35.28
N LYS A 2 14.58 -32.02 -35.65
CA LYS A 2 13.31 -31.50 -36.20
C LYS A 2 12.40 -31.17 -35.02
N ILE A 3 12.04 -29.91 -34.87
CA ILE A 3 11.02 -29.46 -33.91
C ILE A 3 9.66 -29.66 -34.56
N GLU A 4 8.68 -30.18 -33.82
CA GLU A 4 7.31 -30.33 -34.32
C GLU A 4 6.60 -28.96 -34.31
N VAL A 5 5.84 -28.68 -35.36
CA VAL A 5 5.20 -27.36 -35.57
C VAL A 5 4.01 -27.22 -34.63
N GLY A 6 3.91 -26.08 -33.93
CA GLY A 6 2.84 -25.81 -32.95
C GLY A 6 3.31 -25.53 -31.51
N GLY A 7 4.61 -25.48 -31.24
CA GLY A 7 5.13 -25.05 -29.94
C GLY A 7 4.99 -23.55 -29.72
N GLN A 8 4.20 -23.14 -28.72
CA GLN A 8 4.18 -21.79 -28.16
C GLN A 8 5.05 -21.74 -26.89
N ILE A 9 5.89 -20.71 -26.77
CA ILE A 9 6.84 -20.54 -25.67
C ILE A 9 6.59 -19.16 -25.03
N GLN A 10 6.42 -19.17 -23.71
CA GLN A 10 6.23 -18.00 -22.84
C GLN A 10 7.16 -18.11 -21.63
N GLY A 11 7.53 -16.97 -21.04
CA GLY A 11 8.40 -16.91 -19.86
C GLY A 11 9.92 -17.05 -20.13
N ILE A 12 10.34 -17.07 -21.40
CA ILE A 12 11.75 -16.96 -21.81
C ILE A 12 11.86 -15.76 -22.75
N SER A 13 12.85 -14.89 -22.53
CA SER A 13 13.09 -13.74 -23.42
C SER A 13 13.52 -14.20 -24.81
N LEU A 14 13.12 -13.45 -25.84
CA LEU A 14 13.50 -13.73 -27.23
C LEU A 14 15.02 -13.87 -27.41
N SER A 15 15.81 -13.01 -26.76
CA SER A 15 17.27 -13.03 -26.82
C SER A 15 17.87 -14.32 -26.23
N SER A 16 17.33 -14.83 -25.12
CA SER A 16 17.77 -16.12 -24.56
C SER A 16 17.28 -17.31 -25.39
N PHE A 17 16.08 -17.26 -25.97
CA PHE A 17 15.59 -18.32 -26.84
C PHE A 17 16.42 -18.43 -28.14
N LEU A 18 16.75 -17.30 -28.77
CA LEU A 18 17.62 -17.25 -29.94
C LEU A 18 19.03 -17.79 -29.65
N GLN A 19 19.57 -17.58 -28.45
CA GLN A 19 20.85 -18.17 -28.02
C GLN A 19 20.79 -19.70 -27.90
N ILE A 20 19.71 -20.25 -27.35
CA ILE A 20 19.48 -21.71 -27.27
C ILE A 20 19.41 -22.31 -28.68
N VAL A 21 18.61 -21.70 -29.55
CA VAL A 21 18.47 -22.10 -30.97
C VAL A 21 19.81 -22.08 -31.72
N GLN A 22 20.67 -21.08 -31.44
CA GLN A 22 22.03 -21.04 -32.00
C GLN A 22 22.93 -22.16 -31.46
N MET A 23 22.90 -22.44 -30.16
CA MET A 23 23.70 -23.50 -29.54
C MET A 23 23.33 -24.89 -30.06
N ASP A 24 22.02 -25.18 -30.19
CA ASP A 24 21.51 -26.47 -30.68
C ASP A 24 21.51 -26.59 -32.21
N LYS A 25 21.97 -25.54 -32.92
CA LYS A 25 22.02 -25.45 -34.39
C LYS A 25 20.68 -25.81 -35.05
N THR A 26 19.57 -25.37 -34.47
CA THR A 26 18.25 -25.67 -35.02
C THR A 26 17.91 -24.76 -36.21
N SER A 27 17.20 -25.32 -37.18
CA SER A 27 16.60 -24.57 -38.29
C SER A 27 15.08 -24.54 -38.06
N CYS A 28 14.50 -23.35 -37.98
CA CYS A 28 13.08 -23.13 -37.73
C CYS A 28 12.66 -21.73 -38.19
N THR A 29 11.36 -21.54 -38.38
CA THR A 29 10.75 -20.21 -38.50
C THR A 29 10.10 -19.87 -37.17
N LEU A 30 10.39 -18.69 -36.64
CA LEU A 30 9.76 -18.17 -35.43
C LEU A 30 8.82 -17.04 -35.81
N LYS A 31 7.58 -17.14 -35.35
CA LYS A 31 6.61 -16.06 -35.40
C LYS A 31 6.47 -15.47 -34.01
N ILE A 32 6.61 -14.16 -33.90
CA ILE A 32 6.71 -13.43 -32.64
C ILE A 32 5.59 -12.40 -32.60
N TYR A 33 4.89 -12.33 -31.47
CA TYR A 33 3.81 -11.38 -31.22
C TYR A 33 4.20 -10.48 -30.05
N ALA A 34 3.98 -9.17 -30.19
CA ALA A 34 4.12 -8.20 -29.11
C ALA A 34 3.00 -7.15 -29.24
N ASN A 35 2.02 -7.18 -28.33
CA ASN A 35 0.78 -6.42 -28.46
C ASN A 35 0.09 -6.67 -29.83
N ASP A 36 -0.09 -5.64 -30.66
CA ASP A 36 -0.67 -5.73 -32.00
C ASP A 36 0.38 -6.06 -33.10
N ASP A 37 1.68 -5.99 -32.79
CA ASP A 37 2.75 -6.18 -33.76
C ASP A 37 3.13 -7.66 -33.95
N VAL A 38 3.46 -8.02 -35.20
CA VAL A 38 3.78 -9.40 -35.62
C VAL A 38 5.06 -9.44 -36.43
N GLY A 39 6.06 -10.15 -35.92
CA GLY A 39 7.37 -10.33 -36.54
C GLY A 39 7.63 -11.79 -36.92
N TYR A 40 8.44 -11.99 -37.95
CA TYR A 40 8.93 -13.31 -38.38
C TYR A 40 10.45 -13.32 -38.41
N LEU A 41 11.06 -14.38 -37.88
CA LEU A 41 12.50 -14.66 -37.93
C LEU A 41 12.74 -16.04 -38.55
N TRP A 42 13.58 -16.13 -39.57
CA TRP A 42 13.95 -17.40 -40.22
C TRP A 42 15.37 -17.80 -39.85
N ILE A 43 15.54 -19.01 -39.34
CA ILE A 43 16.80 -19.49 -38.76
C ILE A 43 17.23 -20.78 -39.45
N ASN A 44 18.52 -20.90 -39.78
CA ASN A 44 19.10 -22.07 -40.44
C ASN A 44 20.48 -22.43 -39.84
N ASP A 45 20.66 -23.68 -39.41
CA ASP A 45 21.86 -24.19 -38.70
C ASP A 45 22.25 -23.32 -37.48
N GLY A 46 21.25 -22.77 -36.79
CA GLY A 46 21.41 -21.83 -35.67
C GLY A 46 21.71 -20.38 -36.03
N ASN A 47 21.75 -20.01 -37.32
CA ASN A 47 22.03 -18.65 -37.79
C ASN A 47 20.77 -18.00 -38.36
N LEU A 48 20.53 -16.73 -38.02
CA LEU A 48 19.41 -15.95 -38.53
C LEU A 48 19.68 -15.54 -39.99
N VAL A 49 18.83 -15.94 -40.93
CA VAL A 49 19.03 -15.73 -42.39
C VAL A 49 18.10 -14.68 -43.00
N ALA A 50 16.93 -14.46 -42.41
CA ALA A 50 15.98 -13.41 -42.79
C ALA A 50 15.10 -13.02 -41.59
N ALA A 51 14.49 -11.84 -41.68
CA ALA A 51 13.56 -11.30 -40.70
C ALA A 51 12.62 -10.27 -41.35
N GLU A 52 11.38 -10.19 -40.87
CA GLU A 52 10.36 -9.26 -41.37
C GLU A 52 9.46 -8.78 -40.21
N SER A 53 9.14 -7.49 -40.18
CA SER A 53 8.27 -6.84 -39.20
C SER A 53 7.50 -5.71 -39.89
N GLY A 54 6.18 -5.87 -40.07
CA GLY A 54 5.34 -4.88 -40.76
C GLY A 54 5.80 -4.55 -42.19
N ALA A 55 6.58 -3.48 -42.35
CA ALA A 55 7.19 -3.03 -43.61
C ALA A 55 8.73 -2.99 -43.59
N LEU A 56 9.36 -3.46 -42.50
CA LEU A 56 10.80 -3.64 -42.37
C LEU A 56 11.20 -5.07 -42.74
N HIS A 57 12.35 -5.21 -43.39
CA HIS A 57 12.93 -6.49 -43.81
C HIS A 57 14.43 -6.52 -43.47
N GLY A 58 14.98 -7.71 -43.21
CA GLY A 58 16.40 -7.88 -42.90
C GLY A 58 16.77 -7.36 -41.50
N LEU A 59 17.99 -6.83 -41.35
CA LEU A 59 18.55 -6.46 -40.05
C LEU A 59 17.69 -5.45 -39.27
N ASP A 60 17.10 -4.46 -39.94
CA ASP A 60 16.26 -3.43 -39.30
C ASP A 60 15.03 -4.04 -38.61
N ALA A 61 14.41 -5.06 -39.23
CA ALA A 61 13.33 -5.83 -38.60
C ALA A 61 13.83 -6.62 -37.37
N VAL A 62 15.05 -7.16 -37.41
CA VAL A 62 15.61 -7.86 -36.22
C VAL A 62 15.83 -6.91 -35.06
N TYR A 63 16.40 -5.72 -35.31
CA TYR A 63 16.62 -4.73 -34.27
C TYR A 63 15.30 -4.18 -33.69
N GLU A 64 14.23 -4.09 -34.49
CA GLU A 64 12.89 -3.79 -34.01
C GLU A 64 12.33 -4.90 -33.11
N ILE A 65 12.29 -6.16 -33.60
CA ILE A 65 11.74 -7.30 -32.87
C ILE A 65 12.53 -7.59 -31.56
N ILE A 66 13.85 -7.36 -31.52
CA ILE A 66 14.66 -7.46 -30.29
C ILE A 66 14.34 -6.36 -29.28
N CYS A 67 13.80 -5.22 -29.72
CA CYS A 67 13.37 -4.13 -28.82
C CYS A 67 11.98 -4.35 -28.22
N TRP A 68 11.25 -5.41 -28.57
CA TRP A 68 9.91 -5.67 -28.03
C TRP A 68 9.97 -6.27 -26.61
N ASP A 69 9.10 -5.77 -25.74
CA ASP A 69 8.84 -6.33 -24.42
C ASP A 69 7.65 -7.32 -24.47
N ASP A 70 7.57 -8.23 -23.50
CA ASP A 70 6.51 -9.26 -23.34
C ASP A 70 6.19 -10.11 -24.61
N THR A 71 7.22 -10.40 -25.41
CA THR A 71 7.12 -11.20 -26.64
C THR A 71 6.60 -12.63 -26.42
N VAL A 72 5.58 -13.05 -27.17
CA VAL A 72 5.15 -14.45 -27.29
C VAL A 72 5.78 -15.10 -28.52
N ILE A 73 6.48 -16.22 -28.35
CA ILE A 73 7.19 -16.92 -29.42
C ILE A 73 6.39 -18.16 -29.85
N VAL A 74 6.10 -18.29 -31.14
CA VAL A 74 5.44 -19.46 -31.74
C VAL A 74 6.34 -20.05 -32.83
N ILE A 75 6.55 -21.37 -32.79
CA ILE A 75 7.35 -22.09 -33.78
C ILE A 75 6.46 -22.45 -34.97
N ASP A 76 6.75 -21.81 -36.10
CA ASP A 76 6.01 -21.86 -37.37
C ASP A 76 6.87 -22.57 -38.46
N ASN A 77 6.30 -22.80 -39.63
CA ASN A 77 6.93 -23.46 -40.77
C ASN A 77 6.71 -22.67 -42.09
N ALA A 78 6.55 -21.35 -41.99
CA ALA A 78 6.45 -20.46 -43.14
C ALA A 78 7.79 -20.44 -43.93
N PRO A 79 7.75 -20.49 -45.28
CA PRO A 79 8.95 -20.54 -46.12
C PRO A 79 9.80 -19.27 -46.00
N ALA A 80 11.12 -19.42 -46.08
CA ALA A 80 12.04 -18.30 -45.96
C ALA A 80 12.11 -17.44 -47.24
N PRO A 81 12.12 -16.10 -47.12
CA PRO A 81 12.45 -15.21 -48.24
C PRO A 81 13.96 -15.23 -48.56
N GLU A 82 14.41 -14.32 -49.45
CA GLU A 82 15.82 -14.25 -49.84
C GLU A 82 16.76 -13.99 -48.64
N HIS A 83 17.89 -14.68 -48.63
CA HIS A 83 18.80 -14.75 -47.47
C HIS A 83 19.65 -13.47 -47.35
N ASN A 84 19.06 -12.44 -46.76
CA ASN A 84 19.63 -11.10 -46.67
C ASN A 84 20.38 -10.81 -45.35
N ILE A 85 20.44 -11.77 -44.42
CA ILE A 85 21.19 -11.63 -43.16
C ILE A 85 22.39 -12.59 -43.15
N THR A 86 23.60 -12.03 -43.06
CA THR A 86 24.87 -12.77 -42.94
C THR A 86 25.65 -12.44 -41.67
N THR A 87 25.13 -11.54 -40.83
CA THR A 87 25.77 -11.07 -39.59
C THR A 87 25.62 -12.12 -38.48
N PRO A 88 26.68 -12.45 -37.71
CA PRO A 88 26.58 -13.38 -36.59
C PRO A 88 25.59 -12.91 -35.53
N LEU A 89 24.74 -13.82 -35.05
CA LEU A 89 23.66 -13.52 -34.10
C LEU A 89 24.12 -12.77 -32.84
N LEU A 90 25.30 -13.09 -32.30
CA LEU A 90 25.87 -12.40 -31.14
C LEU A 90 26.09 -10.89 -31.39
N THR A 91 26.50 -10.51 -32.60
CA THR A 91 26.64 -9.10 -32.99
C THR A 91 25.28 -8.41 -33.05
N ILE A 92 24.29 -9.07 -33.66
CA ILE A 92 22.92 -8.54 -33.78
C ILE A 92 22.28 -8.36 -32.39
N LEU A 93 22.44 -9.34 -31.49
CA LEU A 93 21.94 -9.26 -30.11
C LEU A 93 22.61 -8.12 -29.32
N MET A 94 23.93 -7.95 -29.41
CA MET A 94 24.63 -6.87 -28.71
C MET A 94 24.23 -5.48 -29.22
N GLU A 95 24.03 -5.33 -30.53
CA GLU A 95 23.61 -4.07 -31.15
C GLU A 95 22.12 -3.77 -30.91
N GLY A 96 21.25 -4.78 -30.97
CA GLY A 96 19.82 -4.65 -30.64
C GLY A 96 19.59 -4.31 -29.16
N LEU A 97 20.31 -4.95 -28.23
CA LEU A 97 20.26 -4.58 -26.81
C LEU A 97 20.73 -3.14 -26.59
N LYS A 98 21.84 -2.73 -27.21
CA LYS A 98 22.31 -1.35 -27.16
C LYS A 98 21.28 -0.37 -27.73
N LEU A 99 20.65 -0.68 -28.87
CA LEU A 99 19.61 0.16 -29.46
C LEU A 99 18.36 0.28 -28.58
N ARG A 100 18.01 -0.78 -27.84
CA ARG A 100 16.94 -0.75 -26.84
C ARG A 100 17.30 0.14 -25.65
N ASP A 101 18.52 0.02 -25.13
CA ASP A 101 19.01 0.85 -24.02
C ASP A 101 19.15 2.33 -24.44
N ASP A 102 19.64 2.60 -25.67
CA ASP A 102 19.70 3.94 -26.28
C ASP A 102 18.29 4.52 -26.54
N LYS A 103 17.28 3.69 -26.89
CA LYS A 103 15.86 4.09 -26.98
C LYS A 103 15.30 4.44 -25.60
N ALA A 104 15.52 3.60 -24.59
CA ALA A 104 15.06 3.84 -23.22
C ALA A 104 15.70 5.10 -22.62
N ALA A 105 17.00 5.32 -22.85
CA ALA A 105 17.69 6.54 -22.43
C ALA A 105 17.15 7.80 -23.10
N LYS A 106 16.72 7.74 -24.37
CA LYS A 106 16.04 8.84 -25.05
C LYS A 106 14.63 9.08 -24.52
N ALA A 107 13.84 8.03 -24.30
CA ALA A 107 12.50 8.14 -23.72
C ALA A 107 12.53 8.67 -22.26
N ALA A 108 13.63 8.47 -21.54
CA ALA A 108 13.86 9.06 -20.22
C ALA A 108 14.36 10.52 -20.27
N ALA A 109 14.89 10.99 -21.41
CA ALA A 109 15.37 12.36 -21.62
C ALA A 109 14.29 13.26 -22.23
N GLU A 110 13.51 12.74 -23.18
CA GLU A 110 12.31 13.37 -23.73
C GLU A 110 11.11 13.05 -22.84
N GLY A 111 11.01 13.76 -21.71
CA GLY A 111 9.95 13.56 -20.70
C GLY A 111 8.53 13.59 -21.30
N PRO A 112 7.59 12.82 -20.72
CA PRO A 112 6.37 12.42 -21.41
C PRO A 112 5.47 13.61 -21.79
N PRO A 113 4.92 13.64 -23.03
CA PRO A 113 3.92 14.63 -23.40
C PRO A 113 2.63 14.41 -22.57
N PRO A 114 1.85 15.48 -22.28
CA PRO A 114 0.66 15.38 -21.44
C PRO A 114 -0.44 14.58 -22.14
N ALA A 115 -0.67 13.35 -21.68
CA ALA A 115 -1.73 12.49 -22.19
C ALA A 115 -3.12 13.06 -21.83
N PRO A 116 -4.08 13.10 -22.77
CA PRO A 116 -5.46 13.51 -22.48
C PRO A 116 -6.16 12.45 -21.63
N ALA A 117 -7.00 12.88 -20.69
CA ALA A 117 -7.69 11.98 -19.77
C ALA A 117 -8.62 11.01 -20.51
N ARG A 118 -8.40 9.71 -20.29
CA ARG A 118 -9.37 8.64 -20.55
C ARG A 118 -9.48 7.73 -19.32
N THR A 119 -10.68 7.20 -19.12
CA THR A 119 -11.07 6.43 -17.94
C THR A 119 -10.46 5.03 -17.93
N ALA A 120 -10.15 4.52 -16.74
CA ALA A 120 -9.94 3.09 -16.54
C ALA A 120 -11.25 2.31 -16.78
N PRO A 121 -11.19 1.01 -17.17
CA PRO A 121 -12.36 0.13 -17.16
C PRO A 121 -12.88 -0.06 -15.73
N SER A 122 -14.15 -0.47 -15.58
CA SER A 122 -14.72 -0.71 -14.24
C SER A 122 -14.30 -2.08 -13.69
N VAL A 123 -14.60 -2.30 -12.41
CA VAL A 123 -14.33 -3.59 -11.74
C VAL A 123 -15.25 -4.70 -12.29
N ASP A 124 -16.39 -4.34 -12.88
CA ASP A 124 -17.40 -5.27 -13.41
C ASP A 124 -16.87 -6.06 -14.61
N ASP A 125 -16.11 -5.40 -15.51
CA ASP A 125 -15.49 -6.04 -16.68
C ASP A 125 -14.47 -7.13 -16.29
N GLN A 126 -13.82 -7.00 -15.13
CA GLN A 126 -12.86 -8.00 -14.64
C GLN A 126 -13.56 -9.23 -14.05
N ILE A 127 -14.75 -9.08 -13.47
CA ILE A 127 -15.55 -10.18 -12.92
C ILE A 127 -16.21 -10.99 -14.04
N ALA A 128 -16.56 -10.36 -15.16
CA ALA A 128 -17.20 -11.02 -16.30
C ALA A 128 -16.34 -12.10 -16.99
N MET A 129 -15.02 -12.07 -16.82
CA MET A 129 -14.08 -13.00 -17.48
C MET A 129 -13.59 -14.16 -16.60
N GLU A 130 -13.93 -14.20 -15.31
CA GLU A 130 -13.61 -15.32 -14.41
C GLU A 130 -14.73 -16.39 -14.33
N PHE A 131 -15.85 -16.17 -15.04
CA PHE A 131 -17.07 -17.00 -14.98
C PHE A 131 -17.39 -17.77 -16.29
N VAL A 132 -16.41 -18.48 -16.84
CA VAL A 132 -16.64 -19.45 -17.94
C VAL A 132 -15.86 -20.74 -17.67
N MET A 133 -16.55 -21.89 -17.73
CA MET A 133 -16.11 -23.23 -17.29
C MET A 133 -16.01 -23.34 -15.75
N GLU A 134 -16.65 -24.29 -15.06
CA GLU A 134 -17.58 -25.35 -15.49
C GLU A 134 -18.40 -25.85 -14.28
N GLU A 135 -19.73 -25.97 -14.40
CA GLU A 135 -20.47 -27.24 -14.15
C GLU A 135 -21.94 -27.12 -14.64
N LYS A 136 -22.61 -28.27 -14.81
CA LYS A 136 -23.87 -28.51 -15.53
C LYS A 136 -25.10 -28.48 -14.61
N PRO A 137 -26.26 -27.93 -15.04
CA PRO A 137 -27.48 -27.90 -14.23
C PRO A 137 -28.36 -29.17 -14.35
N GLU A 138 -28.92 -29.61 -13.22
CA GLU A 138 -30.12 -30.48 -13.12
C GLU A 138 -30.87 -30.16 -11.79
N PRO A 139 -32.13 -30.59 -11.58
CA PRO A 139 -33.23 -29.63 -11.47
C PRO A 139 -33.68 -29.25 -10.05
N ALA A 140 -34.50 -28.21 -9.99
CA ALA A 140 -34.96 -27.55 -8.76
C ALA A 140 -35.83 -28.41 -7.84
N ALA A 141 -35.62 -28.21 -6.53
CA ALA A 141 -36.58 -28.51 -5.46
C ALA A 141 -37.24 -27.20 -4.97
N PRO A 142 -38.44 -27.23 -4.36
CA PRO A 142 -39.20 -26.03 -4.05
C PRO A 142 -38.60 -25.21 -2.89
N PRO A 143 -38.90 -23.89 -2.81
CA PRO A 143 -38.42 -23.04 -1.73
C PRO A 143 -39.07 -23.44 -0.39
N GLY A 144 -38.23 -23.78 0.59
CA GLY A 144 -38.63 -23.96 1.98
C GLY A 144 -38.29 -22.72 2.80
N ASP A 145 -39.32 -22.09 3.35
CA ASP A 145 -39.36 -21.19 4.51
C ASP A 145 -38.20 -20.19 4.71
N LEU A 146 -38.46 -18.94 4.33
CA LEU A 146 -37.78 -17.77 4.89
C LEU A 146 -38.00 -17.73 6.41
N PRO A 147 -36.97 -17.43 7.24
CA PRO A 147 -37.21 -17.08 8.64
C PRO A 147 -38.03 -15.77 8.72
N PRO A 148 -38.96 -15.63 9.68
CA PRO A 148 -39.81 -14.46 9.78
C PRO A 148 -39.01 -13.21 10.17
N LEU A 149 -39.46 -12.05 9.68
CA LEU A 149 -39.06 -10.74 10.18
C LEU A 149 -39.54 -10.59 11.64
N PRO A 150 -38.80 -9.87 12.51
CA PRO A 150 -39.25 -9.59 13.88
C PRO A 150 -40.51 -8.71 13.87
N ASP A 151 -41.48 -9.04 14.72
CA ASP A 151 -42.78 -8.39 14.77
C ASP A 151 -42.71 -6.89 15.11
N MET A 152 -43.47 -6.07 14.38
CA MET A 152 -43.84 -4.73 14.83
C MET A 152 -45.05 -4.80 15.78
N PRO A 153 -45.15 -3.91 16.79
CA PRO A 153 -46.27 -3.92 17.72
C PRO A 153 -47.60 -3.55 17.03
N SER A 154 -48.53 -4.49 16.99
CA SER A 154 -49.85 -4.32 16.37
C SER A 154 -50.78 -3.41 17.19
N MET A 155 -51.42 -2.46 16.51
CA MET A 155 -52.57 -1.70 17.03
C MET A 155 -53.85 -2.56 17.00
N PRO A 156 -54.86 -2.29 17.86
CA PRO A 156 -56.07 -3.12 17.97
C PRO A 156 -57.05 -2.95 16.81
N ASP A 157 -57.79 -4.02 16.51
CA ASP A 157 -58.78 -4.12 15.43
C ASP A 157 -59.98 -3.16 15.54
N ALA A 158 -60.44 -2.70 14.37
CA ALA A 158 -61.77 -2.11 14.19
C ALA A 158 -62.34 -2.50 12.80
N THR A 159 -63.07 -3.62 12.72
CA THR A 159 -63.66 -4.12 11.47
C THR A 159 -64.98 -3.42 11.11
N PRO A 160 -65.14 -2.88 9.88
CA PRO A 160 -66.42 -2.39 9.37
C PRO A 160 -67.19 -3.46 8.58
N PRO A 161 -68.48 -3.72 8.86
CA PRO A 161 -69.30 -4.64 8.07
C PRO A 161 -69.87 -3.98 6.80
N ALA A 162 -69.93 -4.77 5.73
CA ALA A 162 -70.25 -4.35 4.35
C ALA A 162 -71.64 -3.73 4.11
N MET A 163 -71.71 -2.88 3.06
CA MET A 163 -72.96 -2.63 2.31
C MET A 163 -73.17 -3.69 1.20
N PRO A 164 -74.42 -4.05 0.86
CA PRO A 164 -74.73 -4.78 -0.38
C PRO A 164 -74.73 -3.84 -1.60
N VAL A 165 -74.66 -4.42 -2.81
CA VAL A 165 -74.45 -3.73 -4.10
C VAL A 165 -75.53 -4.12 -5.12
N THR A 166 -75.62 -3.38 -6.24
CA THR A 166 -76.54 -3.50 -7.40
C THR A 166 -77.90 -2.82 -7.21
N ALA A 167 -78.52 -2.21 -8.22
CA ALA A 167 -78.23 -2.08 -9.66
C ALA A 167 -78.01 -0.59 -10.06
N SER A 168 -77.68 -0.15 -11.29
CA SER A 168 -77.03 -0.66 -12.52
C SER A 168 -77.66 0.05 -13.74
N LEU A 169 -76.87 0.86 -14.44
CA LEU A 169 -77.01 1.34 -15.84
C LEU A 169 -78.19 2.24 -16.29
N SER A 170 -77.81 3.33 -16.97
CA SER A 170 -78.61 4.24 -17.82
C SER A 170 -78.84 3.64 -19.24
N PRO A 171 -79.65 4.23 -20.16
CA PRO A 171 -79.26 5.45 -20.91
C PRO A 171 -80.43 6.38 -21.41
N GLY A 172 -80.07 7.48 -22.09
CA GLY A 172 -81.00 8.43 -22.76
C GLY A 172 -81.45 9.59 -21.85
N VAL A 173 -81.31 10.90 -22.15
CA VAL A 173 -81.39 11.71 -23.38
C VAL A 173 -82.81 11.87 -23.93
N ASP A 174 -83.43 13.03 -23.65
CA ASP A 174 -83.80 14.00 -24.70
C ASP A 174 -83.89 15.45 -24.12
N LEU A 175 -84.21 16.42 -24.98
CA LEU A 175 -84.27 17.87 -24.74
C LEU A 175 -85.73 18.41 -24.75
N GLY A 176 -85.92 19.62 -24.22
CA GLY A 176 -87.16 20.42 -24.28
C GLY A 176 -87.60 20.88 -22.88
N LEU A 177 -87.75 22.17 -22.53
CA LEU A 177 -88.37 23.34 -23.18
C LEU A 177 -89.90 23.42 -22.99
N ASP A 178 -90.32 24.57 -22.44
CA ASP A 178 -91.57 25.31 -22.65
C ASP A 178 -92.90 24.60 -22.21
N GLU A 179 -93.99 25.29 -21.82
CA GLU A 179 -94.22 26.70 -21.44
C GLU A 179 -95.40 26.77 -20.42
N GLU A 180 -96.11 27.90 -20.32
CA GLU A 180 -97.36 28.05 -19.53
C GLU A 180 -98.55 27.28 -20.17
N PRO A 181 -99.79 27.39 -19.60
CA PRO A 181 -100.66 28.42 -20.13
C PRO A 181 -101.56 29.16 -19.12
N MET A 182 -102.17 30.22 -19.63
CA MET A 182 -103.22 31.05 -19.02
C MET A 182 -104.61 30.56 -19.52
N ASP A 183 -105.53 31.49 -19.83
CA ASP A 183 -106.88 31.33 -20.40
C ASP A 183 -107.94 30.74 -19.42
N GLU A 184 -109.09 31.34 -19.10
CA GLU A 184 -110.00 32.34 -19.70
C GLU A 184 -111.06 31.78 -20.70
N GLU A 185 -112.18 32.49 -20.85
CA GLU A 185 -113.46 32.14 -21.53
C GLU A 185 -114.38 31.09 -20.83
N ALA A 186 -115.69 30.96 -21.15
CA ALA A 186 -116.83 31.92 -21.06
C ALA A 186 -118.19 31.23 -21.38
N GLU A 187 -119.29 31.66 -20.71
CA GLU A 187 -120.75 31.57 -21.09
C GLU A 187 -121.42 30.20 -21.44
N GLU A 188 -122.73 29.93 -21.32
CA GLU A 188 -123.89 30.56 -20.60
C GLU A 188 -124.64 29.46 -19.77
N GLU A 189 -125.96 29.28 -19.53
CA GLU A 189 -127.26 29.88 -19.93
C GLU A 189 -128.30 29.76 -18.77
N GLY A 190 -129.01 30.84 -18.41
CA GLY A 190 -130.27 30.86 -17.62
C GLY A 190 -130.26 30.43 -16.13
N ASP A 191 -131.06 30.98 -15.20
CA ASP A 191 -132.06 32.08 -15.17
C ASP A 191 -132.22 32.53 -13.69
N GLY A 192 -132.50 33.79 -13.31
CA GLY A 192 -132.66 35.01 -14.11
C GLY A 192 -133.20 36.21 -13.31
N SER A 193 -134.46 36.58 -13.51
CA SER A 193 -135.12 37.82 -13.03
C SER A 193 -135.24 37.93 -11.48
N TRP A 194 -135.25 39.11 -10.84
CA TRP A 194 -136.05 40.31 -11.14
C TRP A 194 -135.36 41.68 -10.96
N VAL A 195 -136.00 42.71 -11.51
CA VAL A 195 -135.51 44.10 -11.72
C VAL A 195 -136.26 45.13 -10.84
N TYR A 196 -135.66 46.32 -10.69
CA TYR A 196 -136.07 47.49 -9.88
C TYR A 196 -137.41 48.14 -10.26
N GLU A 197 -137.94 48.98 -9.35
CA GLU A 197 -138.50 50.31 -9.65
C GLU A 197 -138.51 51.19 -8.35
N TYR A 198 -138.88 52.48 -8.46
CA TYR A 198 -139.05 53.47 -7.36
C TYR A 198 -140.42 54.17 -7.52
N GLU A 199 -140.65 55.32 -6.84
CA GLU A 199 -141.82 56.23 -6.96
C GLU A 199 -143.15 55.72 -6.35
N ASP A 200 -144.07 56.56 -5.82
CA ASP A 200 -143.93 57.80 -5.03
C ASP A 200 -145.28 58.13 -4.32
N GLU A 201 -145.30 59.14 -3.42
CA GLU A 201 -146.50 59.79 -2.81
C GLU A 201 -147.42 58.89 -1.92
N ASP A 202 -148.15 59.35 -0.88
CA ASP A 202 -148.39 60.72 -0.36
C ASP A 202 -148.79 60.72 1.15
N GLN A 203 -148.72 61.92 1.79
CA GLN A 203 -149.52 62.47 2.92
C GLN A 203 -148.77 63.24 4.04
N GLU A 204 -149.44 64.27 4.56
CA GLU A 204 -148.86 65.46 5.21
C GLU A 204 -148.88 65.49 6.76
N GLU A 205 -147.83 66.10 7.33
CA GLU A 205 -147.82 67.00 8.52
C GLU A 205 -148.26 66.51 9.93
N PRO A 206 -147.98 67.25 11.04
CA PRO A 206 -147.25 68.53 11.17
C PRO A 206 -145.97 68.48 12.07
N SER A 207 -145.33 69.65 12.23
CA SER A 207 -143.96 69.85 12.74
C SER A 207 -143.74 69.95 14.27
N SER A 208 -142.48 69.77 14.73
CA SER A 208 -141.96 70.37 15.98
C SER A 208 -140.42 70.60 15.94
N PRO A 209 -139.86 71.60 16.65
CA PRO A 209 -138.53 72.17 16.31
C PRO A 209 -137.30 71.61 17.07
N ILE A 210 -137.40 70.53 17.84
CA ILE A 210 -136.34 70.12 18.79
C ILE A 210 -135.12 69.42 18.12
N ARG A 211 -135.28 68.89 16.90
CA ARG A 211 -134.36 67.89 16.31
C ARG A 211 -133.00 68.42 15.83
N THR A 212 -132.85 69.72 15.55
CA THR A 212 -131.65 70.28 14.90
C THR A 212 -130.47 70.52 15.85
N ILE A 213 -130.74 70.95 17.09
CA ILE A 213 -129.70 71.29 18.09
C ILE A 213 -128.86 70.05 18.47
N LEU A 214 -129.50 68.88 18.51
CA LEU A 214 -128.89 67.60 18.89
C LEU A 214 -127.77 67.15 17.93
N ILE A 215 -127.88 67.48 16.63
CA ILE A 215 -126.93 67.07 15.60
C ILE A 215 -125.60 67.82 15.74
N VAL A 216 -125.66 69.13 16.00
CA VAL A 216 -124.47 69.99 16.12
C VAL A 216 -123.63 69.60 17.35
N PHE A 217 -124.27 69.26 18.47
CA PHE A 217 -123.56 68.85 19.69
C PHE A 217 -122.80 67.52 19.49
N LEU A 218 -123.39 66.57 18.76
CA LEU A 218 -122.78 65.29 18.40
C LEU A 218 -121.50 65.47 17.56
N ALA A 219 -121.51 66.38 16.58
CA ALA A 219 -120.36 66.65 15.72
C ALA A 219 -119.12 67.15 16.50
N CYS A 220 -119.31 68.07 17.46
CA CYS A 220 -118.20 68.61 18.25
C CYS A 220 -117.53 67.55 19.15
N VAL A 221 -118.32 66.62 19.72
CA VAL A 221 -117.78 65.51 20.53
C VAL A 221 -116.93 64.56 19.69
N ILE A 222 -117.36 64.27 18.45
CA ILE A 222 -116.62 63.42 17.51
C ILE A 222 -115.26 64.04 17.14
N ILE A 223 -115.21 65.34 16.85
CA ILE A 223 -113.96 66.03 16.49
C ILE A 223 -112.99 66.09 17.69
N GLY A 224 -113.49 66.42 18.89
CA GLY A 224 -112.67 66.42 20.10
C GLY A 224 -112.13 65.04 20.47
N GLY A 225 -112.98 64.00 20.36
CA GLY A 225 -112.57 62.61 20.55
C GLY A 225 -111.55 62.14 19.52
N GLY A 226 -111.71 62.53 18.25
CA GLY A 226 -110.76 62.23 17.18
C GLY A 226 -109.38 62.85 17.39
N ALA A 227 -109.32 64.12 17.81
CA ALA A 227 -108.04 64.79 18.11
C ALA A 227 -107.32 64.16 19.32
N PHE A 228 -108.07 63.84 20.39
CA PHE A 228 -107.51 63.20 21.58
C PHE A 228 -107.06 61.75 21.31
N GLY A 229 -107.87 60.98 20.58
CA GLY A 229 -107.53 59.64 20.12
C GLY A 229 -106.31 59.62 19.20
N GLY A 230 -106.22 60.57 18.26
CA GLY A 230 -105.07 60.74 17.37
C GLY A 230 -103.78 61.09 18.14
N TYR A 231 -103.84 61.93 19.17
CA TYR A 231 -102.69 62.23 20.02
C TYR A 231 -102.21 61.01 20.83
N ILE A 232 -103.15 60.24 21.40
CA ILE A 232 -102.84 58.98 22.10
C ILE A 232 -102.24 57.95 21.14
N TRP A 233 -102.84 57.79 19.96
CA TRP A 233 -102.34 56.88 18.93
C TRP A 233 -100.93 57.26 18.46
N TYR A 234 -100.69 58.54 18.17
CA TYR A 234 -99.37 59.05 17.79
C TYR A 234 -98.33 58.77 18.88
N ARG A 235 -98.61 59.16 20.13
CA ARG A 235 -97.69 58.90 21.27
C ARG A 235 -97.45 57.41 21.52
N ALA A 236 -98.46 56.57 21.34
CA ALA A 236 -98.30 55.12 21.43
C ALA A 236 -97.42 54.58 20.30
N HIS A 237 -97.62 55.05 19.07
CA HIS A 237 -96.89 54.60 17.88
C HIS A 237 -95.43 55.05 17.88
N THR A 238 -95.11 56.28 18.32
CA THR A 238 -93.72 56.73 18.50
C THR A 238 -92.96 55.81 19.47
N LEU A 239 -93.56 55.49 20.63
CA LEU A 239 -93.00 54.54 21.60
C LEU A 239 -92.84 53.12 21.03
N GLU A 240 -93.67 52.74 20.05
CA GLU A 240 -93.54 51.44 19.35
C GLU A 240 -92.34 51.45 18.39
N THR A 241 -92.16 52.55 17.64
CA THR A 241 -90.99 52.70 16.76
C THR A 241 -89.68 52.77 17.54
N GLU A 242 -89.64 53.49 18.67
CA GLU A 242 -88.47 53.60 19.56
C GLU A 242 -88.11 52.26 20.22
N PHE A 243 -89.11 51.46 20.61
CA PHE A 243 -88.89 50.12 21.13
C PHE A 243 -88.41 49.13 20.04
N ASN A 244 -88.94 49.23 18.82
CA ASN A 244 -88.53 48.37 17.70
C ASN A 244 -87.10 48.68 17.22
N THR A 245 -86.66 49.94 17.23
CA THR A 245 -85.25 50.29 16.98
C THR A 245 -84.34 49.79 18.10
N LEU A 246 -84.72 49.99 19.38
CA LEU A 246 -83.98 49.43 20.53
C LEU A 246 -83.74 47.93 20.38
N MET A 247 -84.77 47.15 20.04
CA MET A 247 -84.66 45.70 19.90
C MET A 247 -83.81 45.26 18.69
N THR A 248 -83.77 46.07 17.63
CA THR A 248 -82.96 45.85 16.43
C THR A 248 -81.48 46.17 16.69
N ASP A 249 -81.19 47.30 17.33
CA ASP A 249 -79.83 47.66 17.75
C ASP A 249 -79.26 46.60 18.69
N LEU A 250 -80.06 46.13 19.65
CA LEU A 250 -79.68 45.08 20.60
C LEU A 250 -79.37 43.75 19.89
N ALA A 251 -80.10 43.40 18.82
CA ALA A 251 -79.82 42.23 17.99
C ALA A 251 -78.50 42.34 17.20
N SER A 252 -78.08 43.56 16.84
CA SER A 252 -76.84 43.82 16.10
C SER A 252 -75.58 43.77 16.99
N MET A 253 -75.72 44.06 18.28
CA MET A 253 -74.61 44.14 19.23
C MET A 253 -74.00 42.77 19.54
N LYS A 254 -72.66 42.70 19.52
CA LYS A 254 -71.88 41.46 19.69
C LYS A 254 -71.41 41.21 21.13
N GLN A 255 -71.71 42.10 22.08
CA GLN A 255 -71.23 42.04 23.45
C GLN A 255 -72.37 42.25 24.47
N PHE A 256 -72.53 41.31 25.40
CA PHE A 256 -73.55 41.37 26.47
C PHE A 256 -73.49 42.66 27.28
N ARG A 257 -72.27 43.16 27.56
CA ARG A 257 -72.05 44.42 28.30
C ARG A 257 -72.64 45.64 27.57
N GLN A 258 -72.53 45.70 26.24
CA GLN A 258 -73.07 46.81 25.44
C GLN A 258 -74.60 46.74 25.38
N GLN A 259 -75.15 45.53 25.19
CA GLN A 259 -76.60 45.28 25.19
C GLN A 259 -77.24 45.69 26.53
N LYS A 260 -76.59 45.37 27.65
CA LYS A 260 -76.99 45.82 29.00
C LYS A 260 -77.06 47.35 29.09
N THR A 261 -75.98 48.05 28.74
CA THR A 261 -75.92 49.52 28.85
C THR A 261 -76.96 50.22 27.96
N LEU A 262 -77.31 49.65 26.81
CA LEU A 262 -78.37 50.16 25.94
C LEU A 262 -79.76 50.06 26.62
N LEU A 263 -80.08 48.92 27.25
CA LEU A 263 -81.32 48.72 28.01
C LEU A 263 -81.41 49.65 29.23
N GLU A 264 -80.31 49.80 29.98
CA GLU A 264 -80.23 50.72 31.12
C GLU A 264 -80.42 52.18 30.67
N SER A 265 -79.86 52.57 29.52
CA SER A 265 -80.05 53.90 28.93
C SER A 265 -81.52 54.18 28.56
N TYR A 266 -82.20 53.20 27.95
CA TYR A 266 -83.64 53.33 27.63
C TYR A 266 -84.51 53.46 28.89
N LEU A 267 -84.27 52.65 29.92
CA LEU A 267 -85.01 52.70 31.19
C LEU A 267 -84.78 54.01 31.96
N ASN A 268 -83.56 54.57 31.91
CA ASN A 268 -83.24 55.84 32.57
C ASN A 268 -83.76 57.08 31.82
N SER A 269 -84.09 56.97 30.54
CA SER A 269 -84.57 58.08 29.70
C SER A 269 -86.10 58.15 29.58
N HIS A 270 -86.83 57.08 29.90
CA HIS A 270 -88.26 56.99 29.70
C HIS A 270 -89.05 56.84 31.00
N VAL A 271 -90.12 57.63 31.14
CA VAL A 271 -91.16 57.41 32.17
C VAL A 271 -91.88 56.09 31.88
N ILE A 272 -92.32 55.41 32.95
CA ILE A 272 -92.98 54.09 32.93
C ILE A 272 -94.04 54.03 31.83
N ASN A 273 -93.87 53.08 30.91
CA ASN A 273 -94.70 52.89 29.72
C ASN A 273 -94.99 51.40 29.47
N ARG A 274 -95.79 51.09 28.43
CA ARG A 274 -96.22 49.71 28.11
C ARG A 274 -95.08 48.72 27.84
N PHE A 275 -93.90 49.19 27.45
CA PHE A 275 -92.73 48.35 27.16
C PHE A 275 -91.74 48.27 28.33
N THR A 276 -91.88 49.10 29.37
CA THR A 276 -90.94 49.12 30.52
C THR A 276 -90.76 47.74 31.15
N LEU A 277 -91.84 46.96 31.31
CA LEU A 277 -91.78 45.59 31.83
C LEU A 277 -90.90 44.69 30.95
N GLN A 278 -91.13 44.69 29.64
CA GLN A 278 -90.36 43.88 28.69
C GLN A 278 -88.88 44.31 28.65
N VAL A 279 -88.58 45.62 28.71
CA VAL A 279 -87.20 46.11 28.77
C VAL A 279 -86.51 45.70 30.08
N THR A 280 -87.21 45.72 31.22
CA THR A 280 -86.67 45.18 32.49
C THR A 280 -86.45 43.67 32.46
N GLU A 281 -87.29 42.92 31.76
CA GLU A 281 -87.13 41.47 31.55
C GLU A 281 -85.88 41.18 30.69
N ARG A 282 -85.72 41.87 29.56
CA ARG A 282 -84.48 41.78 28.74
C ARG A 282 -83.23 42.24 29.49
N LEU A 283 -83.34 43.19 30.42
CA LEU A 283 -82.21 43.60 31.27
C LEU A 283 -81.83 42.50 32.27
N ASN A 284 -82.81 41.77 32.82
CA ASN A 284 -82.54 40.62 33.67
C ASN A 284 -81.93 39.45 32.89
N GLU A 285 -82.37 39.20 31.65
CA GLU A 285 -81.71 38.25 30.73
C GLU A 285 -80.25 38.65 30.45
N ALA A 286 -79.99 39.93 30.13
CA ALA A 286 -78.64 40.45 29.92
C ALA A 286 -77.74 40.28 31.15
N ASN A 287 -78.27 40.55 32.35
CA ASN A 287 -77.56 40.35 33.62
C ASN A 287 -77.22 38.86 33.85
N ALA A 288 -78.17 37.95 33.61
CA ALA A 288 -77.94 36.51 33.74
C ALA A 288 -76.89 35.98 32.74
N LEU A 289 -76.89 36.49 31.50
CA LEU A 289 -75.88 36.18 30.50
C LEU A 289 -74.49 36.72 30.87
N MET A 290 -74.41 37.92 31.46
CA MET A 290 -73.14 38.46 31.97
C MET A 290 -72.59 37.67 33.17
N GLU A 291 -73.45 37.19 34.07
CA GLU A 291 -73.02 36.37 35.22
C GLU A 291 -72.60 34.96 34.78
N MET A 292 -73.25 34.39 33.76
CA MET A 292 -72.79 33.16 33.09
C MET A 292 -71.42 33.36 32.43
N ASP A 293 -71.21 34.46 31.68
CA ASP A 293 -69.92 34.76 31.03
C ASP A 293 -68.81 34.90 32.08
N ARG A 294 -69.10 35.60 33.18
CA ARG A 294 -68.19 35.74 34.34
C ARG A 294 -67.89 34.40 35.02
N HIS A 295 -68.88 33.50 35.12
CA HIS A 295 -68.67 32.18 35.72
C HIS A 295 -67.76 31.32 34.82
N ILE A 296 -67.99 31.33 33.51
CA ILE A 296 -67.17 30.64 32.51
C ILE A 296 -65.73 31.17 32.53
N ASP A 297 -65.52 32.49 32.67
CA ASP A 297 -64.18 33.05 32.84
C ASP A 297 -63.45 32.47 34.07
N THR A 298 -64.17 32.13 35.15
CA THR A 298 -63.62 31.57 36.40
C THR A 298 -63.44 30.05 36.42
N LEU A 299 -63.84 29.31 35.37
CA LEU A 299 -63.65 27.85 35.34
C LEU A 299 -62.17 27.46 35.14
N PRO A 300 -61.73 26.31 35.68
CA PRO A 300 -60.46 25.68 35.32
C PRO A 300 -60.32 25.52 33.79
N ARG A 301 -59.09 25.52 33.30
CA ARG A 301 -58.78 25.31 31.88
C ARG A 301 -58.20 23.90 31.71
N ASP A 302 -59.10 22.94 31.76
CA ASP A 302 -58.87 21.51 31.57
C ASP A 302 -59.67 21.01 30.34
N GLY A 303 -59.58 19.71 30.03
CA GLY A 303 -60.28 19.13 28.87
C GLY A 303 -61.82 19.24 28.94
N GLU A 304 -62.40 19.36 30.14
CA GLU A 304 -63.84 19.52 30.33
C GLU A 304 -64.29 20.99 30.21
N PHE A 305 -63.36 21.96 30.18
CA PHE A 305 -63.67 23.39 30.09
C PHE A 305 -64.53 23.74 28.87
N ILE A 306 -64.20 23.22 27.69
CA ILE A 306 -64.93 23.56 26.45
C ILE A 306 -66.35 23.00 26.49
N ASP A 307 -66.53 21.71 26.81
CA ASP A 307 -67.86 21.10 26.85
C ASP A 307 -68.73 21.65 27.99
N THR A 308 -68.14 21.97 29.14
CA THR A 308 -68.83 22.64 30.26
C THR A 308 -69.28 24.05 29.86
N SER A 309 -68.37 24.86 29.31
CA SER A 309 -68.67 26.25 28.92
C SER A 309 -69.66 26.33 27.76
N VAL A 310 -69.48 25.49 26.74
CA VAL A 310 -70.40 25.38 25.60
C VAL A 310 -71.72 24.76 26.04
N GLY A 311 -71.74 23.84 27.02
CA GLY A 311 -72.94 23.29 27.65
C GLY A 311 -73.77 24.37 28.36
N MET A 312 -73.13 25.18 29.21
CA MET A 312 -73.76 26.34 29.87
C MET A 312 -74.32 27.33 28.83
N MET A 313 -73.53 27.72 27.83
CA MET A 313 -74.00 28.64 26.79
C MET A 313 -75.11 28.04 25.91
N LYS A 314 -75.09 26.72 25.62
CA LYS A 314 -76.18 26.02 24.93
C LYS A 314 -77.47 26.00 25.76
N ALA A 315 -77.39 25.84 27.09
CA ALA A 315 -78.53 25.90 27.98
C ALA A 315 -79.17 27.31 27.98
N HIS A 316 -78.35 28.36 28.12
CA HIS A 316 -78.83 29.75 28.02
C HIS A 316 -79.35 30.08 26.61
N LEU A 317 -78.75 29.57 25.54
CA LEU A 317 -79.26 29.69 24.16
C LEU A 317 -80.62 29.01 23.97
N LYS A 318 -80.88 27.89 24.67
CA LYS A 318 -82.18 27.20 24.65
C LYS A 318 -83.27 27.99 25.39
N ALA A 319 -82.92 28.66 26.49
CA ALA A 319 -83.83 29.58 27.17
C ALA A 319 -84.11 30.86 26.37
N ASN A 320 -83.12 31.33 25.60
CA ASN A 320 -83.16 32.59 24.84
C ASN A 320 -83.46 32.42 23.34
N GLN A 321 -84.24 31.39 22.95
CA GLN A 321 -84.59 31.22 21.54
C GLN A 321 -85.54 32.33 21.07
N GLY A 322 -85.17 33.01 19.97
CA GLY A 322 -85.93 34.14 19.42
C GLY A 322 -85.65 35.49 20.10
N THR A 323 -84.83 35.55 21.16
CA THR A 323 -84.42 36.84 21.77
C THR A 323 -83.23 37.43 21.00
N PRO A 324 -83.02 38.76 21.03
CA PRO A 324 -81.91 39.40 20.32
C PRO A 324 -80.52 38.92 20.79
N PHE A 325 -80.43 38.42 22.03
CA PHE A 325 -79.19 37.86 22.61
C PHE A 325 -78.72 36.58 21.90
N ALA A 326 -79.60 35.82 21.25
CA ALA A 326 -79.27 34.52 20.64
C ALA A 326 -78.11 34.61 19.63
N THR A 327 -77.99 35.71 18.89
CA THR A 327 -76.90 35.94 17.93
C THR A 327 -75.55 36.11 18.65
N ALA A 328 -75.50 36.87 19.75
CA ALA A 328 -74.29 37.06 20.55
C ALA A 328 -73.86 35.76 21.25
N ILE A 329 -74.80 34.97 21.78
CA ILE A 329 -74.50 33.67 22.42
C ILE A 329 -73.92 32.69 21.38
N ARG A 330 -74.53 32.57 20.19
CA ARG A 330 -74.01 31.73 19.09
C ARG A 330 -72.60 32.15 18.66
N LEU A 331 -72.33 33.46 18.61
CA LEU A 331 -71.01 33.99 18.27
C LEU A 331 -69.96 33.68 19.35
N LYS A 332 -70.29 33.85 20.64
CA LYS A 332 -69.39 33.51 21.76
C LYS A 332 -69.08 32.01 21.76
N ILE A 333 -70.09 31.13 21.61
CA ILE A 333 -69.90 29.66 21.46
C ILE A 333 -68.90 29.33 20.35
N LYS A 334 -69.08 29.90 19.14
CA LYS A 334 -68.16 29.65 18.01
C LYS A 334 -66.74 30.17 18.26
N SER A 335 -66.57 31.16 19.13
CA SER A 335 -65.27 31.78 19.43
C SER A 335 -64.47 31.11 20.56
N LEU A 336 -65.10 30.27 21.39
CA LEU A 336 -64.45 29.70 22.58
C LEU A 336 -63.23 28.81 22.27
N PRO A 337 -63.29 27.82 21.36
CA PRO A 337 -62.12 26.98 21.06
C PRO A 337 -60.93 27.81 20.54
N ALA A 338 -61.20 28.78 19.66
CA ALA A 338 -60.19 29.66 19.10
C ALA A 338 -59.60 30.68 20.11
N GLN A 339 -60.19 30.82 21.31
CA GLN A 339 -59.64 31.61 22.43
C GLN A 339 -58.83 30.74 23.40
N LEU A 340 -59.20 29.47 23.58
CA LEU A 340 -58.39 28.51 24.34
C LEU A 340 -57.07 28.22 23.60
N ASP A 341 -57.15 27.96 22.30
CA ASP A 341 -56.00 27.80 21.40
C ASP A 341 -55.01 29.01 21.43
N ASP A 342 -55.51 30.24 21.57
CA ASP A 342 -54.66 31.43 21.77
C ASP A 342 -53.98 31.48 23.14
N LEU A 343 -54.65 30.97 24.18
CA LEU A 343 -54.15 30.98 25.55
C LEU A 343 -53.08 29.90 25.75
N ASP A 344 -53.32 28.70 25.23
CA ASP A 344 -52.40 27.57 25.31
C ASP A 344 -51.16 27.82 24.43
N TYR A 345 -51.34 28.42 23.25
CA TYR A 345 -50.20 28.87 22.44
C TYR A 345 -49.37 29.98 23.13
N GLN A 346 -49.98 30.81 23.98
CA GLN A 346 -49.26 31.80 24.79
C GLN A 346 -48.48 31.15 25.95
N THR A 347 -49.00 30.12 26.60
CA THR A 347 -48.24 29.39 27.64
C THR A 347 -47.09 28.57 27.05
N LEU A 348 -47.23 28.03 25.83
CA LEU A 348 -46.11 27.44 25.08
C LEU A 348 -44.97 28.43 24.83
N ARG A 349 -45.27 29.69 24.47
CA ARG A 349 -44.24 30.74 24.29
C ARG A 349 -43.57 31.13 25.61
N GLN A 350 -44.29 31.09 26.73
CA GLN A 350 -43.72 31.33 28.06
C GLN A 350 -42.87 30.15 28.58
N ALA A 351 -42.82 29.04 27.85
CA ALA A 351 -42.00 27.87 28.17
C ALA A 351 -40.70 27.76 27.33
N GLU A 352 -40.31 28.81 26.60
CA GLU A 352 -39.14 28.82 25.71
C GLU A 352 -37.80 28.57 26.46
N ASP A 353 -37.68 29.04 27.71
CA ASP A 353 -36.50 28.82 28.57
C ASP A 353 -36.34 27.36 29.10
N ARG A 354 -37.28 26.45 28.80
CA ARG A 354 -37.26 25.07 29.32
C ARG A 354 -36.34 24.14 28.50
N SER A 355 -36.00 22.99 29.12
CA SER A 355 -35.22 21.95 28.44
C SER A 355 -35.91 21.48 27.15
N ALA A 356 -35.11 21.09 26.15
CA ALA A 356 -35.62 20.71 24.84
C ALA A 356 -36.64 19.56 24.91
N GLN A 357 -36.45 18.62 25.85
CA GLN A 357 -37.35 17.48 26.06
C GLN A 357 -38.68 17.90 26.72
N GLU A 358 -38.67 18.82 27.69
CA GLU A 358 -39.90 19.41 28.24
C GLU A 358 -40.67 20.20 27.18
N ARG A 359 -39.97 21.02 26.38
CA ARG A 359 -40.58 21.78 25.27
C ARG A 359 -41.24 20.85 24.26
N LEU A 360 -40.55 19.79 23.86
CA LEU A 360 -41.08 18.77 22.94
C LEU A 360 -42.34 18.08 23.51
N GLY A 361 -42.34 17.74 24.80
CA GLY A 361 -43.52 17.18 25.49
C GLY A 361 -44.71 18.14 25.48
N LEU A 362 -44.49 19.42 25.78
CA LEU A 362 -45.53 20.46 25.75
C LEU A 362 -46.07 20.71 24.33
N TYR A 363 -45.20 20.72 23.31
CA TYR A 363 -45.63 20.88 21.91
C TYR A 363 -46.45 19.68 21.42
N ARG A 364 -46.07 18.44 21.78
CA ARG A 364 -46.86 17.24 21.46
C ARG A 364 -48.22 17.22 22.16
N ALA A 365 -48.28 17.63 23.42
CA ALA A 365 -49.55 17.74 24.15
C ALA A 365 -50.51 18.72 23.44
N TYR A 366 -50.06 19.95 23.18
CA TYR A 366 -50.87 20.95 22.46
C TYR A 366 -51.32 20.46 21.06
N LEU A 367 -50.46 19.74 20.31
CA LEU A 367 -50.84 19.17 19.00
C LEU A 367 -51.87 18.02 19.11
N SER A 368 -51.95 17.35 20.26
CA SER A 368 -52.98 16.36 20.57
C SER A 368 -54.28 17.00 21.06
N ASP A 369 -54.19 18.10 21.82
CA ASP A 369 -55.33 18.80 22.42
C ASP A 369 -56.05 19.71 21.42
N HIS A 370 -55.31 20.27 20.44
CA HIS A 370 -55.81 21.20 19.42
C HIS A 370 -55.57 20.70 17.97
N PRO A 371 -56.12 19.56 17.54
CA PRO A 371 -55.86 18.95 16.21
C PRO A 371 -56.41 19.75 15.02
N ASP A 372 -57.34 20.67 15.26
CA ASP A 372 -57.84 21.67 14.29
C ASP A 372 -57.48 23.13 14.69
N GLY A 373 -56.54 23.30 15.62
CA GLY A 373 -56.07 24.59 16.12
C GLY A 373 -55.41 25.48 15.05
N LYS A 374 -55.51 26.81 15.19
CA LYS A 374 -54.95 27.74 14.20
C LYS A 374 -53.42 27.91 14.35
N HIS A 375 -52.85 27.60 15.51
CA HIS A 375 -51.40 27.68 15.73
C HIS A 375 -50.66 26.34 15.54
N ILE A 376 -51.32 25.28 15.01
CA ILE A 376 -50.68 24.00 14.65
C ILE A 376 -49.39 24.22 13.86
N ARG A 377 -49.43 24.94 12.73
CA ARG A 377 -48.25 25.17 11.88
C ARG A 377 -47.09 25.84 12.65
N PRO A 378 -47.30 26.95 13.39
CA PRO A 378 -46.32 27.47 14.34
C PRO A 378 -45.74 26.44 15.31
N VAL A 379 -46.55 25.55 15.90
CA VAL A 379 -46.06 24.55 16.88
C VAL A 379 -45.35 23.37 16.21
N THR A 380 -45.79 22.91 15.03
CA THR A 380 -45.04 21.94 14.21
C THR A 380 -43.66 22.50 13.84
N ASN A 381 -43.55 23.79 13.53
CA ASN A 381 -42.26 24.43 13.29
C ASN A 381 -41.38 24.48 14.55
N LEU A 382 -41.95 24.62 15.75
CA LEU A 382 -41.21 24.56 17.01
C LEU A 382 -40.71 23.14 17.32
N VAL A 383 -41.50 22.10 16.99
CA VAL A 383 -41.04 20.70 17.02
C VAL A 383 -39.88 20.48 16.05
N ALA A 384 -40.00 21.00 14.82
CA ALA A 384 -38.94 20.92 13.81
C ALA A 384 -37.65 21.62 14.26
N SER A 385 -37.72 22.80 14.90
CA SER A 385 -36.52 23.47 15.42
C SER A 385 -35.85 22.72 16.55
N VAL A 386 -36.58 21.94 17.36
CA VAL A 386 -35.96 21.04 18.34
C VAL A 386 -35.27 19.86 17.63
N SER A 387 -35.86 19.31 16.56
CA SER A 387 -35.19 18.31 15.72
C SER A 387 -33.88 18.87 15.11
N ASP A 388 -33.91 20.12 14.63
CA ASP A 388 -32.72 20.83 14.13
C ASP A 388 -31.63 20.96 15.19
N ASP A 389 -31.98 21.36 16.43
CA ASP A 389 -31.03 21.44 17.56
C ASP A 389 -30.32 20.09 17.80
N TYR A 390 -31.07 18.98 17.84
CA TYR A 390 -30.50 17.64 18.04
C TYR A 390 -29.64 17.19 16.86
N TYR A 391 -30.08 17.40 15.63
CA TYR A 391 -29.31 17.08 14.43
C TYR A 391 -28.00 17.87 14.35
N LEU A 392 -28.04 19.18 14.65
CA LEU A 392 -26.85 20.04 14.68
C LEU A 392 -25.91 19.66 15.84
N MET A 393 -26.43 19.29 17.01
CA MET A 393 -25.62 18.76 18.11
C MET A 393 -24.89 17.46 17.72
N LEU A 394 -25.58 16.52 17.05
CA LEU A 394 -24.98 15.29 16.56
C LEU A 394 -23.90 15.58 15.51
N LYS A 395 -24.22 16.40 14.50
CA LYS A 395 -23.31 16.76 13.40
C LYS A 395 -22.06 17.53 13.87
N SER A 396 -22.20 18.32 14.93
CA SER A 396 -21.10 19.03 15.60
C SER A 396 -20.21 18.09 16.45
N LYS A 397 -20.81 17.12 17.15
CA LYS A 397 -20.09 16.17 18.01
C LYS A 397 -19.45 15.00 17.25
N ALA A 398 -20.03 14.54 16.14
CA ALA A 398 -19.55 13.37 15.40
C ALA A 398 -18.07 13.46 14.98
N PRO A 399 -17.54 14.58 14.43
CA PRO A 399 -16.11 14.73 14.14
C PRO A 399 -15.20 14.68 15.38
N THR A 400 -15.74 14.86 16.58
CA THR A 400 -15.01 14.66 17.85
C THR A 400 -15.05 13.19 18.25
N CYS A 401 -16.24 12.56 18.26
CA CYS A 401 -16.41 11.13 18.55
C CYS A 401 -15.48 10.25 17.70
N TYR A 402 -15.40 10.51 16.39
CA TYR A 402 -14.48 9.83 15.46
C TYR A 402 -12.99 10.08 15.75
N LYS A 403 -12.61 11.26 16.29
CA LYS A 403 -11.22 11.58 16.63
C LYS A 403 -10.76 11.05 17.98
N THR A 404 -11.68 10.84 18.92
CA THR A 404 -11.37 10.37 20.28
C THR A 404 -11.61 8.87 20.47
N GLU A 405 -11.98 8.15 19.40
CA GLU A 405 -12.39 6.74 19.46
C GLU A 405 -13.45 6.47 20.56
N ASN A 406 -14.41 7.40 20.69
CA ASN A 406 -15.48 7.32 21.67
C ASN A 406 -16.82 7.71 21.03
N TRP A 407 -17.56 6.70 20.61
CA TRP A 407 -18.80 6.83 19.86
C TRP A 407 -20.05 6.79 20.74
N GLU A 408 -19.98 6.30 21.98
CA GLU A 408 -21.15 6.14 22.87
C GLU A 408 -21.98 7.42 23.02
N PRO A 409 -21.39 8.63 23.23
CA PRO A 409 -22.16 9.87 23.36
C PRO A 409 -22.80 10.33 22.04
N CYS A 410 -22.26 9.93 20.89
CA CYS A 410 -22.83 10.21 19.58
C CYS A 410 -23.94 9.22 19.22
N ILE A 411 -23.76 7.93 19.53
CA ILE A 411 -24.79 6.89 19.36
C ILE A 411 -25.99 7.20 20.24
N ALA A 412 -25.81 7.54 21.52
CA ALA A 412 -26.92 7.92 22.40
C ALA A 412 -27.70 9.15 21.91
N LEU A 413 -27.05 10.11 21.23
CA LEU A 413 -27.74 11.24 20.60
C LEU A 413 -28.51 10.82 19.35
N ALA A 414 -27.97 9.89 18.55
CA ALA A 414 -28.66 9.34 17.40
C ALA A 414 -29.85 8.44 17.80
N ASP A 415 -29.70 7.60 18.84
CA ASP A 415 -30.79 6.85 19.48
C ASP A 415 -31.93 7.82 19.89
N THR A 416 -31.59 8.85 20.68
CA THR A 416 -32.54 9.88 21.12
C THR A 416 -33.27 10.53 19.95
N PHE A 417 -32.53 10.90 18.89
CA PHE A 417 -33.13 11.49 17.69
C PHE A 417 -34.10 10.52 16.99
N THR A 418 -33.69 9.27 16.76
CA THR A 418 -34.54 8.27 16.09
C THR A 418 -35.77 7.86 16.91
N ALA A 419 -35.70 7.92 18.25
CA ALA A 419 -36.83 7.64 19.13
C ALA A 419 -37.82 8.82 19.21
N GLU A 420 -37.32 10.06 19.21
CA GLU A 420 -38.16 11.26 19.38
C GLU A 420 -38.67 11.84 18.04
N PHE A 421 -37.99 11.57 16.91
CA PHE A 421 -38.30 12.16 15.59
C PHE A 421 -38.37 11.12 14.44
N PRO A 422 -39.26 10.10 14.52
CA PRO A 422 -39.40 9.09 13.47
C PRO A 422 -39.86 9.65 12.10
N GLU A 423 -40.67 10.72 12.12
CA GLU A 423 -41.23 11.37 10.91
C GLU A 423 -40.30 12.44 10.30
N ASP A 424 -39.08 12.66 10.81
CA ASP A 424 -38.17 13.66 10.26
C ASP A 424 -37.50 13.16 8.97
N SER A 425 -37.41 14.03 7.96
CA SER A 425 -36.79 13.71 6.66
C SER A 425 -35.33 13.25 6.76
N ARG A 426 -34.63 13.57 7.87
CA ARG A 426 -33.25 13.17 8.18
C ARG A 426 -33.16 11.87 8.96
N PHE A 427 -34.27 11.23 9.34
CA PHE A 427 -34.28 9.97 10.09
C PHE A 427 -33.32 8.94 9.48
N ASN A 428 -33.39 8.74 8.16
CA ASN A 428 -32.52 7.81 7.43
C ASN A 428 -31.03 8.20 7.48
N GLU A 429 -30.70 9.50 7.43
CA GLU A 429 -29.31 9.99 7.55
C GLU A 429 -28.75 9.69 8.95
N VAL A 430 -29.53 9.97 10.00
CA VAL A 430 -29.13 9.74 11.39
C VAL A 430 -29.07 8.24 11.71
N TRP A 431 -29.99 7.44 11.20
CA TRP A 431 -30.00 5.99 11.34
C TRP A 431 -28.80 5.33 10.65
N LEU A 432 -28.40 5.80 9.46
CA LEU A 432 -27.19 5.33 8.77
C LEU A 432 -25.92 5.73 9.52
N MET A 433 -25.80 6.98 9.98
CA MET A 433 -24.67 7.41 10.82
C MET A 433 -24.56 6.60 12.13
N ARG A 434 -25.70 6.26 12.74
CA ARG A 434 -25.76 5.36 13.92
C ARG A 434 -25.23 3.97 13.59
N GLY A 435 -25.63 3.40 12.46
CA GLY A 435 -25.15 2.10 11.98
C GLY A 435 -23.64 2.09 11.75
N GLU A 436 -23.12 3.09 11.04
CA GLU A 436 -21.68 3.26 10.78
C GLU A 436 -20.86 3.32 12.08
N MET A 437 -21.32 4.06 13.09
CA MET A 437 -20.65 4.14 14.39
C MET A 437 -20.66 2.80 15.14
N ILE A 438 -21.75 2.02 15.07
CA ILE A 438 -21.84 0.69 15.69
C ILE A 438 -20.91 -0.31 14.99
N ASP A 439 -20.96 -0.38 13.65
CA ASP A 439 -20.01 -1.18 12.84
C ASP A 439 -18.55 -0.82 13.16
N THR A 440 -18.27 0.47 13.36
CA THR A 440 -16.92 0.96 13.72
C THR A 440 -16.49 0.46 15.11
N ILE A 441 -17.38 0.44 16.11
CA ILE A 441 -17.11 -0.17 17.43
C ILE A 441 -16.81 -1.66 17.27
N GLU A 442 -17.63 -2.39 16.50
CA GLU A 442 -17.50 -3.84 16.35
C GLU A 442 -16.22 -4.23 15.62
N PHE A 443 -15.89 -3.54 14.52
CA PHE A 443 -14.62 -3.69 13.82
C PHE A 443 -13.42 -3.33 14.72
N SER A 444 -13.55 -2.32 15.59
CA SER A 444 -12.53 -1.95 16.58
C SER A 444 -12.46 -2.91 17.77
N ARG A 445 -13.50 -3.70 18.05
CA ARG A 445 -13.47 -4.84 18.98
C ARG A 445 -12.74 -6.01 18.34
N LEU A 446 -13.12 -6.38 17.12
CA LEU A 446 -12.48 -7.45 16.33
C LEU A 446 -10.98 -7.20 16.10
N ARG A 447 -10.57 -5.95 15.85
CA ARG A 447 -9.15 -5.55 15.79
C ARG A 447 -8.38 -5.76 17.09
N ARG A 448 -9.03 -5.68 18.25
CA ARG A 448 -8.41 -5.97 19.56
C ARG A 448 -8.42 -7.46 19.89
N GLU A 449 -9.47 -8.18 19.53
CA GLU A 449 -9.57 -9.64 19.72
C GLU A 449 -8.59 -10.43 18.82
N THR A 450 -8.34 -9.92 17.60
CA THR A 450 -7.34 -10.50 16.68
C THR A 450 -5.90 -10.06 16.97
N ALA A 451 -5.68 -9.10 17.89
CA ALA A 451 -4.35 -8.58 18.19
C ALA A 451 -3.50 -9.62 18.94
N GLY A 452 -2.47 -10.15 18.26
CA GLY A 452 -1.56 -11.17 18.80
C GLY A 452 -1.86 -12.60 18.37
N LEU A 453 -2.93 -12.83 17.59
CA LEU A 453 -3.15 -14.11 16.91
C LEU A 453 -2.18 -14.28 15.71
N SER A 454 -2.07 -15.51 15.19
CA SER A 454 -1.42 -15.74 13.89
C SER A 454 -2.19 -15.03 12.77
N PHE A 455 -1.51 -14.66 11.69
CA PHE A 455 -2.16 -13.96 10.57
C PHE A 455 -3.29 -14.78 9.92
N GLU A 456 -3.18 -16.12 9.93
CA GLU A 456 -4.22 -17.03 9.47
C GLU A 456 -5.45 -17.05 10.39
N ASN A 457 -5.24 -17.11 11.72
CA ASN A 457 -6.33 -17.11 12.70
C ASN A 457 -7.03 -15.74 12.78
N ALA A 458 -6.26 -14.64 12.66
CA ALA A 458 -6.83 -13.31 12.51
C ALA A 458 -7.67 -13.23 11.22
N ARG A 459 -7.12 -13.68 10.08
CA ARG A 459 -7.81 -13.69 8.79
C ARG A 459 -9.11 -14.51 8.82
N SER A 460 -9.13 -15.69 9.44
CA SER A 460 -10.35 -16.50 9.55
C SER A 460 -11.42 -15.82 10.42
N MET A 461 -11.04 -15.11 11.49
CA MET A 461 -11.98 -14.30 12.28
C MET A 461 -12.57 -13.13 11.47
N TYR A 462 -11.79 -12.42 10.66
CA TYR A 462 -12.33 -11.36 9.77
C TYR A 462 -13.26 -11.94 8.68
N ILE A 463 -12.96 -13.12 8.14
CA ILE A 463 -13.84 -13.81 7.18
C ILE A 463 -15.16 -14.21 7.85
N ALA A 464 -15.10 -14.82 9.04
CA ALA A 464 -16.29 -15.19 9.80
C ALA A 464 -17.14 -13.97 10.20
N PHE A 465 -16.52 -12.84 10.52
CA PHE A 465 -17.24 -11.59 10.78
C PHE A 465 -18.01 -11.10 9.54
N LEU A 466 -17.41 -11.14 8.35
CA LEU A 466 -18.12 -10.78 7.10
C LEU A 466 -19.24 -11.78 6.72
N GLN A 467 -19.09 -13.06 7.08
CA GLN A 467 -20.13 -14.07 6.87
C GLN A 467 -21.32 -13.85 7.80
N ASN A 468 -21.07 -13.46 9.06
CA ASN A 468 -22.12 -13.18 10.04
C ASN A 468 -22.77 -11.79 9.83
N ASN A 469 -22.02 -10.81 9.31
CA ASN A 469 -22.47 -9.43 9.08
C ASN A 469 -22.29 -8.99 7.61
N PRO A 470 -23.03 -9.55 6.62
CA PRO A 470 -22.80 -9.27 5.19
C PRO A 470 -23.01 -7.81 4.77
N HIS A 471 -23.80 -7.05 5.54
CA HIS A 471 -24.21 -5.67 5.24
C HIS A 471 -23.46 -4.60 6.06
N THR A 472 -22.40 -4.97 6.79
CA THR A 472 -21.60 -4.02 7.58
C THR A 472 -20.98 -2.92 6.71
N THR A 473 -21.09 -1.66 7.15
CA THR A 473 -20.50 -0.49 6.47
C THR A 473 -18.97 -0.60 6.34
N GLN A 474 -18.32 -1.34 7.25
CA GLN A 474 -16.86 -1.53 7.29
C GLN A 474 -16.35 -2.62 6.32
N ALA A 475 -17.22 -3.21 5.49
CA ALA A 475 -16.87 -4.36 4.63
C ALA A 475 -15.67 -4.11 3.69
N SER A 476 -15.48 -2.87 3.20
CA SER A 476 -14.30 -2.47 2.42
C SER A 476 -13.00 -2.63 3.22
N GLU A 477 -12.95 -2.06 4.42
CA GLU A 477 -11.72 -2.06 5.22
C GLU A 477 -11.42 -3.44 5.80
N ILE A 478 -12.45 -4.22 6.12
CA ILE A 478 -12.29 -5.61 6.53
C ILE A 478 -11.72 -6.46 5.37
N ARG A 479 -12.18 -6.28 4.13
CA ARG A 479 -11.60 -6.96 2.95
C ARG A 479 -10.14 -6.56 2.70
N LYS A 480 -9.80 -5.28 2.87
CA LYS A 480 -8.40 -4.80 2.82
C LYS A 480 -7.54 -5.45 3.90
N GLU A 481 -8.06 -5.60 5.12
CA GLU A 481 -7.34 -6.30 6.20
C GLU A 481 -7.19 -7.80 5.95
N ILE A 482 -8.19 -8.47 5.38
CA ILE A 482 -8.08 -9.87 4.94
C ILE A 482 -6.94 -10.05 3.91
N ALA A 483 -6.82 -9.14 2.93
CA ALA A 483 -5.76 -9.16 1.93
C ALA A 483 -4.38 -8.69 2.46
N SER A 484 -4.38 -7.87 3.52
CA SER A 484 -3.20 -7.47 4.32
C SER A 484 -2.67 -8.64 5.12
N LEU A 485 -3.55 -9.41 5.78
CA LEU A 485 -3.21 -10.58 6.59
C LEU A 485 -2.81 -11.78 5.75
N ALA A 486 -3.45 -12.02 4.60
CA ALA A 486 -3.04 -13.07 3.65
C ALA A 486 -1.57 -12.89 3.23
N ARG A 487 -1.22 -11.72 2.65
CA ARG A 487 0.16 -11.42 2.23
C ARG A 487 1.17 -11.50 3.37
N LYS A 488 0.78 -11.18 4.61
CA LYS A 488 1.63 -11.35 5.81
C LYS A 488 1.81 -12.82 6.19
N ALA A 489 0.79 -13.67 6.04
CA ALA A 489 0.90 -15.12 6.24
C ALA A 489 1.82 -15.76 5.19
N ASP A 490 1.64 -15.41 3.91
CA ASP A 490 2.46 -15.91 2.79
C ASP A 490 3.95 -15.53 2.99
N GLN A 491 4.21 -14.26 3.30
CA GLN A 491 5.55 -13.78 3.65
C GLN A 491 6.09 -14.45 4.92
N GLN A 492 5.26 -14.82 5.89
CA GLN A 492 5.70 -15.56 7.06
C GLN A 492 6.08 -17.01 6.73
N GLY A 493 5.40 -17.64 5.76
CA GLY A 493 5.80 -18.95 5.21
C GLY A 493 7.17 -18.88 4.56
N GLN A 494 7.33 -17.99 3.57
CA GLN A 494 8.61 -17.74 2.89
C GLN A 494 9.73 -17.35 3.87
N TRP A 495 9.45 -16.52 4.87
CA TRP A 495 10.44 -16.14 5.88
C TRP A 495 10.86 -17.33 6.77
N LYS A 496 9.95 -18.25 7.12
CA LYS A 496 10.31 -19.49 7.86
C LYS A 496 11.25 -20.39 7.06
N GLU A 497 11.08 -20.48 5.74
CA GLU A 497 11.97 -21.24 4.84
C GLU A 497 13.36 -20.62 4.80
N VAL A 498 13.45 -19.31 4.58
CA VAL A 498 14.70 -18.53 4.62
C VAL A 498 15.39 -18.66 5.98
N ARG A 499 14.64 -18.60 7.09
CA ARG A 499 15.18 -18.86 8.45
C ARG A 499 15.71 -20.29 8.60
N ALA A 500 15.02 -21.31 8.08
CA ALA A 500 15.51 -22.69 8.15
C ALA A 500 16.86 -22.88 7.41
N VAL A 501 17.09 -22.15 6.32
CA VAL A 501 18.39 -22.11 5.62
C VAL A 501 19.41 -21.26 6.37
N ALA A 502 19.03 -20.07 6.84
CA ALA A 502 19.93 -19.08 7.44
C ALA A 502 20.32 -19.37 8.90
N ASP A 503 19.52 -20.10 9.67
CA ASP A 503 19.84 -20.52 11.05
C ASP A 503 20.64 -21.82 11.11
N ASN A 504 20.61 -22.65 10.06
CA ASN A 504 21.32 -23.93 10.02
C ASN A 504 22.85 -23.72 9.89
N PRO A 505 23.67 -24.07 10.91
CA PRO A 505 25.12 -23.82 10.89
C PRO A 505 25.90 -24.77 9.97
N LYS A 506 25.26 -25.80 9.38
CA LYS A 506 25.87 -26.66 8.36
C LYS A 506 25.96 -25.96 7.00
N ASN A 507 25.13 -24.95 6.76
CA ASN A 507 25.13 -24.21 5.50
C ASN A 507 26.31 -23.22 5.47
N PRO A 508 27.05 -23.09 4.36
CA PRO A 508 28.12 -22.10 4.25
C PRO A 508 27.61 -20.69 4.52
N ILE A 509 28.40 -19.87 5.21
CA ILE A 509 27.94 -18.54 5.65
C ILE A 509 27.63 -17.59 4.48
N SER A 510 28.26 -17.79 3.32
CA SER A 510 27.89 -17.12 2.06
C SER A 510 26.46 -17.44 1.64
N VAL A 511 26.07 -18.72 1.60
CA VAL A 511 24.72 -19.17 1.25
C VAL A 511 23.69 -18.65 2.27
N ARG A 512 24.02 -18.69 3.56
CA ARG A 512 23.17 -18.16 4.65
C ARG A 512 22.89 -16.66 4.49
N ILE A 513 23.85 -15.88 3.99
CA ILE A 513 23.68 -14.45 3.69
C ILE A 513 22.89 -14.26 2.40
N GLN A 514 23.26 -14.99 1.34
CA GLN A 514 22.63 -14.90 0.02
C GLN A 514 21.12 -15.19 0.06
N GLU A 515 20.68 -16.17 0.83
CA GLU A 515 19.24 -16.49 0.96
C GLU A 515 18.45 -15.33 1.61
N VAL A 516 19.07 -14.62 2.57
CA VAL A 516 18.47 -13.43 3.20
C VAL A 516 18.49 -12.23 2.26
N GLU A 517 19.52 -12.09 1.42
CA GLU A 517 19.59 -11.08 0.35
C GLU A 517 18.49 -11.32 -0.70
N LEU A 518 18.35 -12.56 -1.21
CA LEU A 518 17.29 -12.93 -2.16
C LEU A 518 15.88 -12.68 -1.62
N TYR A 519 15.65 -12.90 -0.32
CA TYR A 519 14.39 -12.54 0.34
C TYR A 519 14.17 -11.02 0.40
N MET A 520 15.23 -10.25 0.68
CA MET A 520 15.16 -8.78 0.72
C MET A 520 14.91 -8.17 -0.67
N ASP A 521 15.51 -8.72 -1.71
CA ASP A 521 15.34 -8.25 -3.10
C ASP A 521 13.95 -8.63 -3.65
N ARG A 522 13.40 -9.79 -3.26
CA ARG A 522 12.04 -10.23 -3.66
C ARG A 522 10.94 -9.41 -2.98
N TYR A 523 11.17 -8.92 -1.75
CA TYR A 523 10.14 -8.26 -0.94
C TYR A 523 10.65 -6.97 -0.27
N PRO A 524 11.09 -5.93 -0.99
CA PRO A 524 11.78 -4.76 -0.40
C PRO A 524 11.02 -4.05 0.73
N ASP A 525 9.68 -3.99 0.64
CA ASP A 525 8.77 -3.43 1.68
C ASP A 525 8.00 -4.53 2.45
N GLY A 526 8.51 -5.77 2.47
CA GLY A 526 7.92 -6.91 3.14
C GLY A 526 7.89 -6.79 4.67
N ALA A 527 6.92 -7.43 5.30
CA ALA A 527 6.66 -7.32 6.75
C ALA A 527 7.88 -7.67 7.63
N PHE A 528 8.71 -8.62 7.17
CA PHE A 528 9.86 -9.14 7.90
C PHE A 528 11.21 -8.48 7.51
N ILE A 529 11.22 -7.44 6.67
CA ILE A 529 12.49 -6.86 6.16
C ILE A 529 13.36 -6.22 7.25
N LYS A 530 12.76 -5.77 8.35
CA LYS A 530 13.51 -5.33 9.53
C LYS A 530 14.28 -6.48 10.18
N GLU A 531 13.71 -7.68 10.20
CA GLU A 531 14.34 -8.90 10.73
C GLU A 531 15.36 -9.49 9.74
N ALA A 532 15.07 -9.44 8.44
CA ALA A 532 16.03 -9.83 7.40
C ALA A 532 17.30 -8.97 7.46
N ARG A 533 17.15 -7.65 7.61
CA ARG A 533 18.29 -6.71 7.71
C ARG A 533 19.11 -6.92 8.99
N THR A 534 18.50 -7.23 10.14
CA THR A 534 19.26 -7.53 11.36
C THR A 534 19.94 -8.91 11.30
N LEU A 535 19.27 -9.92 10.73
CA LEU A 535 19.86 -11.24 10.51
C LEU A 535 21.06 -11.17 9.57
N LYS A 536 20.95 -10.44 8.44
CA LYS A 536 22.07 -10.18 7.53
C LYS A 536 23.25 -9.56 8.28
N GLY A 537 23.03 -8.51 9.06
CA GLY A 537 24.10 -7.84 9.82
C GLY A 537 24.85 -8.77 10.79
N GLU A 538 24.15 -9.66 11.50
CA GLU A 538 24.80 -10.65 12.37
C GLU A 538 25.55 -11.73 11.56
N LEU A 539 25.00 -12.20 10.44
CA LEU A 539 25.70 -13.13 9.55
C LEU A 539 26.96 -12.51 8.92
N GLU A 540 26.92 -11.23 8.53
CA GLU A 540 28.09 -10.51 8.02
C GLU A 540 29.15 -10.27 9.11
N SER A 541 28.72 -10.03 10.36
CA SER A 541 29.57 -9.99 11.56
C SER A 541 30.23 -11.35 11.84
N GLN A 542 29.50 -12.46 11.69
CA GLN A 542 30.05 -13.82 11.78
C GLN A 542 31.04 -14.12 10.64
N ARG A 543 30.74 -13.70 9.39
CA ARG A 543 31.63 -13.80 8.23
C ARG A 543 32.95 -13.05 8.46
N GLY A 544 32.87 -11.84 9.00
CA GLY A 544 34.04 -11.03 9.35
C GLY A 544 34.94 -11.69 10.40
N ARG A 545 34.35 -12.28 11.46
CA ARG A 545 35.08 -13.04 12.50
C ARG A 545 35.84 -14.24 11.90
N LEU A 546 35.16 -15.09 11.12
CA LEU A 546 35.77 -16.27 10.51
C LEU A 546 36.93 -15.91 9.56
N LEU A 547 36.78 -14.86 8.74
CA LEU A 547 37.85 -14.37 7.86
C LEU A 547 39.05 -13.83 8.63
N ALA A 548 38.84 -13.17 9.77
CA ALA A 548 39.92 -12.70 10.63
C ALA A 548 40.69 -13.87 11.29
N GLU A 549 39.99 -14.93 11.70
CA GLU A 549 40.60 -16.15 12.25
C GLU A 549 41.41 -16.92 11.19
N GLU A 550 40.90 -17.04 9.96
CA GLU A 550 41.65 -17.62 8.84
C GLU A 550 42.90 -16.79 8.51
N GLN A 551 42.78 -15.46 8.46
CA GLN A 551 43.92 -14.58 8.19
C GLN A 551 44.97 -14.65 9.32
N ALA A 552 44.57 -14.65 10.59
CA ALA A 552 45.49 -14.75 11.73
C ALA A 552 46.23 -16.10 11.78
N SER A 553 45.52 -17.20 11.53
CA SER A 553 46.14 -18.54 11.46
C SER A 553 47.08 -18.69 10.27
N ARG A 554 46.71 -18.15 9.09
CA ARG A 554 47.57 -18.09 7.90
C ARG A 554 48.82 -17.22 8.10
N GLN A 555 48.69 -16.06 8.74
CA GLN A 555 49.84 -15.22 9.12
C GLN A 555 50.76 -15.96 10.10
N THR A 556 50.21 -16.66 11.09
CA THR A 556 50.97 -17.46 12.06
C THR A 556 51.74 -18.60 11.37
N LEU A 557 51.14 -19.27 10.39
CA LEU A 557 51.82 -20.29 9.59
C LEU A 557 52.97 -19.70 8.75
N LEU A 558 52.74 -18.58 8.07
CA LEU A 558 53.75 -17.89 7.27
C LEU A 558 54.93 -17.37 8.13
N ALA A 559 54.66 -16.89 9.34
CA ALA A 559 55.68 -16.49 10.30
C ALA A 559 56.57 -17.67 10.70
N ARG A 560 55.98 -18.80 11.09
CA ARG A 560 56.71 -20.05 11.40
C ARG A 560 57.54 -20.55 10.22
N GLN A 561 57.00 -20.47 9.00
CA GLN A 561 57.73 -20.83 7.77
C GLN A 561 58.86 -19.85 7.42
N ALA A 562 58.77 -18.58 7.83
CA ALA A 562 59.86 -17.61 7.66
C ALA A 562 60.96 -17.83 8.71
N GLU A 563 60.60 -18.11 9.96
CA GLU A 563 61.52 -18.44 11.05
C GLU A 563 62.32 -19.72 10.75
N ALA A 564 61.64 -20.81 10.34
CA ALA A 564 62.29 -22.06 9.97
C ALA A 564 63.28 -21.89 8.81
N ARG A 565 62.97 -21.04 7.81
CA ARG A 565 63.89 -20.72 6.72
C ARG A 565 65.12 -19.95 7.20
N ARG A 566 64.96 -18.97 8.10
CA ARG A 566 66.09 -18.22 8.69
C ARG A 566 67.03 -19.13 9.45
N LEU A 567 66.50 -20.04 10.27
CA LEU A 567 67.29 -21.02 11.03
C LEU A 567 68.07 -21.97 10.11
N GLU A 568 67.45 -22.45 9.03
CA GLU A 568 68.11 -23.32 8.05
C GLU A 568 69.14 -22.54 7.22
N GLU A 569 68.90 -21.29 6.86
CA GLU A 569 69.91 -20.40 6.24
C GLU A 569 71.11 -20.17 7.17
N GLU A 570 70.89 -19.87 8.44
CA GLU A 570 71.96 -19.65 9.43
C GLU A 570 72.79 -20.92 9.63
N LYS A 571 72.14 -22.07 9.83
CA LYS A 571 72.76 -23.40 9.88
C LYS A 571 73.63 -23.68 8.64
N ASN A 572 73.13 -23.37 7.44
CA ASN A 572 73.88 -23.57 6.19
C ASN A 572 75.07 -22.60 6.06
N ARG A 573 74.94 -21.34 6.51
CA ARG A 573 76.07 -20.39 6.58
C ARG A 573 77.16 -20.88 7.54
N LEU A 574 76.78 -21.35 8.74
CA LEU A 574 77.70 -21.90 9.73
C LEU A 574 78.40 -23.15 9.22
N LEU A 575 77.68 -24.07 8.57
CA LEU A 575 78.25 -25.27 7.96
C LEU A 575 79.26 -24.93 6.84
N ALA A 576 78.92 -24.00 5.95
CA ALA A 576 79.82 -23.53 4.90
C ALA A 576 81.09 -22.86 5.48
N GLN A 577 80.95 -22.07 6.55
CA GLN A 577 82.08 -21.46 7.25
C GLN A 577 83.01 -22.51 7.88
N GLN A 578 82.46 -23.55 8.52
CA GLN A 578 83.24 -24.67 9.08
C GLN A 578 83.97 -25.44 7.98
N GLN A 579 83.32 -25.71 6.84
CA GLN A 579 83.92 -26.39 5.69
C GLN A 579 85.08 -25.57 5.11
N ALA A 580 84.89 -24.26 4.90
CA ALA A 580 85.93 -23.36 4.41
C ALA A 580 87.14 -23.28 5.36
N GLN A 581 86.91 -23.23 6.68
CA GLN A 581 87.99 -23.28 7.68
C GLN A 581 88.74 -24.61 7.66
N ALA A 582 88.02 -25.74 7.55
CA ALA A 582 88.63 -27.07 7.46
C ALA A 582 89.41 -27.30 6.15
N GLU A 583 89.03 -26.65 5.05
CA GLU A 583 89.84 -26.61 3.83
C GLU A 583 91.07 -25.70 3.96
N ALA A 584 90.91 -24.48 4.48
CA ALA A 584 92.03 -23.56 4.68
C ALA A 584 93.12 -24.18 5.56
N ARG A 585 92.72 -24.85 6.65
CA ARG A 585 93.62 -25.62 7.52
C ARG A 585 94.34 -26.73 6.77
N ARG A 586 93.62 -27.57 6.00
CA ARG A 586 94.24 -28.65 5.21
C ARG A 586 95.23 -28.12 4.16
N ARG A 587 94.96 -26.95 3.56
CA ARG A 587 95.91 -26.29 2.64
C ARG A 587 97.15 -25.78 3.37
N GLN A 588 97.00 -25.19 4.56
CA GLN A 588 98.14 -24.75 5.40
C GLN A 588 99.01 -25.93 5.85
N GLU A 589 98.40 -27.02 6.35
CA GLU A 589 99.12 -28.23 6.77
C GLU A 589 99.88 -28.89 5.60
N ALA A 590 99.28 -28.92 4.40
CA ALA A 590 99.95 -29.41 3.18
C ALA A 590 101.13 -28.51 2.76
N ALA A 591 100.96 -27.19 2.78
CA ALA A 591 102.03 -26.23 2.44
C ALA A 591 103.19 -26.29 3.44
N ALA A 592 102.90 -26.37 4.75
CA ALA A 592 103.90 -26.51 5.79
C ALA A 592 104.74 -27.80 5.63
N ARG A 593 104.10 -28.92 5.25
CA ARG A 593 104.79 -30.18 4.96
C ARG A 593 105.74 -30.06 3.77
N ILE A 594 105.34 -29.37 2.70
CA ILE A 594 106.18 -29.15 1.52
C ILE A 594 107.40 -28.27 1.89
N ALA A 595 107.17 -27.15 2.59
CA ALA A 595 108.24 -26.25 3.03
C ALA A 595 109.24 -26.92 3.98
N ALA A 596 108.76 -27.75 4.92
CA ALA A 596 109.64 -28.52 5.81
C ALA A 596 110.53 -29.52 5.03
N ARG A 597 109.97 -30.20 4.03
CA ARG A 597 110.71 -31.14 3.17
C ARG A 597 111.73 -30.42 2.29
N GLU A 598 111.43 -29.20 1.83
CA GLU A 598 112.39 -28.38 1.09
C GLU A 598 113.57 -27.93 1.98
N ALA A 599 113.30 -27.53 3.23
CA ALA A 599 114.34 -27.16 4.18
C ALA A 599 115.28 -28.33 4.49
N GLU A 600 114.75 -29.54 4.66
CA GLU A 600 115.52 -30.77 4.86
C GLU A 600 116.43 -31.10 3.65
N ILE A 601 115.92 -30.95 2.43
CA ILE A 601 116.73 -31.17 1.23
C ILE A 601 117.82 -30.09 1.11
N ARG A 602 117.52 -28.82 1.41
CA ARG A 602 118.51 -27.72 1.41
C ARG A 602 119.64 -27.91 2.41
N THR A 603 119.41 -28.51 3.59
CA THR A 603 120.51 -28.86 4.50
C THR A 603 121.33 -30.03 3.95
N LEU A 604 120.68 -31.10 3.46
CA LEU A 604 121.35 -32.27 2.85
C LEU A 604 122.16 -31.93 1.59
N LEU A 605 121.88 -30.84 0.90
CA LEU A 605 122.70 -30.33 -0.21
C LEU A 605 123.91 -29.54 0.29
N ARG A 606 123.75 -28.71 1.31
CA ARG A 606 124.84 -27.91 1.92
C ARG A 606 125.95 -28.79 2.48
N ASP A 607 125.58 -29.87 3.16
CA ASP A 607 126.52 -30.80 3.80
C ASP A 607 127.34 -31.63 2.79
N LYS A 608 126.99 -31.56 1.49
CA LYS A 608 127.69 -32.26 0.38
C LYS A 608 128.70 -31.37 -0.36
N GLY A 609 128.95 -30.16 0.11
CA GLY A 609 129.97 -29.26 -0.43
C GLY A 609 129.62 -28.67 -1.80
N ASN A 610 130.63 -28.09 -2.47
CA ASN A 610 130.47 -27.13 -3.57
C ASN A 610 129.89 -27.68 -4.90
N ARG A 611 129.33 -28.90 -4.93
CA ARG A 611 128.62 -29.42 -6.11
C ARG A 611 127.27 -28.72 -6.31
N PHE A 612 126.48 -28.59 -5.25
CA PHE A 612 125.09 -28.15 -5.32
C PHE A 612 124.90 -26.75 -4.74
N VAL A 613 124.76 -25.76 -5.60
CA VAL A 613 124.66 -24.34 -5.21
C VAL A 613 123.19 -23.92 -5.09
N ASP A 614 122.66 -23.89 -3.87
CA ASP A 614 121.30 -23.40 -3.56
C ASP A 614 121.17 -21.89 -3.84
N HIS A 615 120.35 -21.52 -4.83
CA HIS A 615 120.03 -20.12 -5.18
C HIS A 615 119.02 -19.49 -4.21
N ARG A 616 118.52 -20.26 -3.23
CA ARG A 616 117.49 -19.97 -2.23
C ARG A 616 116.08 -19.74 -2.76
N ASN A 617 115.90 -19.59 -4.07
CA ASN A 617 114.63 -19.29 -4.75
C ASN A 617 113.80 -20.53 -5.17
N GLY A 618 114.11 -21.71 -4.61
CA GLY A 618 113.50 -23.00 -5.01
C GLY A 618 114.31 -23.76 -6.07
N THR A 619 115.48 -23.24 -6.48
CA THR A 619 116.37 -23.87 -7.48
C THR A 619 117.80 -24.02 -6.96
N PHE A 620 118.55 -24.98 -7.53
CA PHE A 620 119.99 -25.13 -7.30
C PHE A 620 120.73 -25.40 -8.62
N THR A 621 122.00 -24.97 -8.71
CA THR A 621 122.89 -25.37 -9.83
C THR A 621 123.74 -26.57 -9.43
N ASP A 622 123.85 -27.57 -10.30
CA ASP A 622 124.86 -28.61 -10.21
C ASP A 622 126.11 -28.19 -11.01
N THR A 623 127.22 -27.95 -10.31
CA THR A 623 128.49 -27.51 -10.93
C THR A 623 129.21 -28.59 -11.73
N GLN A 624 128.78 -29.86 -11.68
CA GLN A 624 129.32 -30.92 -12.55
C GLN A 624 128.66 -30.97 -13.94
N SER A 625 127.34 -30.74 -14.01
CA SER A 625 126.59 -30.70 -15.28
C SER A 625 126.40 -29.29 -15.84
N GLY A 626 126.57 -28.25 -15.02
CA GLY A 626 126.26 -26.87 -15.37
C GLY A 626 124.75 -26.58 -15.43
N LEU A 627 123.89 -27.51 -15.04
CA LEU A 627 122.43 -27.39 -15.16
C LEU A 627 121.80 -26.84 -13.87
N THR A 628 120.71 -26.08 -14.01
CA THR A 628 119.88 -25.61 -12.88
C THR A 628 118.65 -26.51 -12.72
N TRP A 629 118.39 -26.95 -11.50
CA TRP A 629 117.35 -27.92 -11.15
C TRP A 629 116.41 -27.35 -10.07
N MET A 630 115.20 -27.91 -9.95
CA MET A 630 114.30 -27.62 -8.83
C MET A 630 114.80 -28.27 -7.52
N ILE A 631 114.60 -27.63 -6.36
CA ILE A 631 114.94 -28.25 -5.07
C ILE A 631 113.97 -29.38 -4.69
N LEU A 632 112.75 -29.38 -5.23
CA LEU A 632 111.76 -30.45 -5.05
C LEU A 632 111.42 -31.11 -6.39
N ASP A 633 111.25 -32.42 -6.39
CA ASP A 633 110.60 -33.16 -7.46
C ASP A 633 109.06 -33.11 -7.34
N SER A 634 108.34 -33.67 -8.32
CA SER A 634 106.87 -33.73 -8.31
C SER A 634 106.33 -34.48 -7.08
N ARG A 635 107.09 -35.42 -6.52
CA ARG A 635 106.76 -36.13 -5.27
C ARG A 635 106.80 -35.21 -4.06
N ASN A 636 107.94 -34.60 -3.77
CA ASN A 636 108.11 -33.76 -2.58
C ASN A 636 107.32 -32.44 -2.66
N SER A 637 107.11 -31.91 -3.88
CA SER A 637 106.25 -30.73 -4.11
C SER A 637 104.74 -31.02 -3.98
N GLY A 638 104.35 -32.27 -3.67
CA GLY A 638 102.96 -32.65 -3.41
C GLY A 638 102.10 -32.88 -4.66
N ASN A 639 102.66 -32.76 -5.87
CA ASN A 639 101.96 -33.06 -7.13
C ASN A 639 101.87 -34.58 -7.40
N GLY A 640 102.68 -35.40 -6.73
CA GLY A 640 102.67 -36.85 -6.83
C GLY A 640 103.32 -37.38 -8.10
N CYS A 641 102.92 -38.59 -8.51
CA CYS A 641 103.19 -39.10 -9.86
C CYS A 641 102.04 -38.75 -10.80
N MET A 642 102.31 -38.69 -12.10
CA MET A 642 101.34 -38.27 -13.10
C MET A 642 101.66 -38.86 -14.49
N PRO A 643 100.67 -38.94 -15.40
CA PRO A 643 100.89 -39.29 -16.81
C PRO A 643 101.89 -38.35 -17.49
N PHE A 644 102.58 -38.84 -18.53
CA PHE A 644 103.62 -38.08 -19.22
C PHE A 644 103.12 -36.75 -19.82
N ALA A 645 101.90 -36.74 -20.36
CA ALA A 645 101.26 -35.52 -20.86
C ALA A 645 101.01 -34.48 -19.74
N SER A 646 100.57 -34.94 -18.56
CA SER A 646 100.38 -34.11 -17.38
C SER A 646 101.71 -33.63 -16.80
N ALA A 647 102.75 -34.47 -16.83
CA ALA A 647 104.12 -34.12 -16.47
C ALA A 647 104.67 -32.99 -17.34
N LYS A 648 104.56 -33.12 -18.67
CA LYS A 648 104.97 -32.08 -19.61
C LYS A 648 104.21 -30.76 -19.36
N ALA A 649 102.88 -30.82 -19.31
CA ALA A 649 102.04 -29.65 -19.06
C ALA A 649 102.13 -29.11 -17.61
N TRP A 650 102.71 -29.83 -16.66
CA TRP A 650 103.08 -29.30 -15.34
C TRP A 650 104.37 -28.49 -15.44
N VAL A 651 105.40 -29.09 -16.04
CA VAL A 651 106.72 -28.47 -16.23
C VAL A 651 106.64 -27.17 -17.04
N GLU A 652 105.89 -27.16 -18.14
CA GLU A 652 105.67 -25.98 -19.01
C GLU A 652 104.94 -24.81 -18.32
N ARG A 653 104.40 -25.01 -17.10
CA ARG A 653 103.72 -23.98 -16.30
C ARG A 653 104.45 -23.63 -15.01
N LEU A 654 105.68 -24.13 -14.81
CA LEU A 654 106.51 -23.76 -13.67
C LEU A 654 107.04 -22.33 -13.84
N SER A 655 106.92 -21.53 -12.78
CA SER A 655 107.52 -20.19 -12.64
C SER A 655 108.57 -20.13 -11.51
N ILE A 656 109.05 -21.29 -11.08
CA ILE A 656 109.92 -21.44 -9.91
C ILE A 656 111.27 -20.77 -10.16
N GLY A 657 111.79 -20.10 -9.13
CA GLY A 657 112.99 -19.27 -9.23
C GLY A 657 112.87 -18.00 -10.06
N GLY A 658 111.71 -17.74 -10.68
CA GLY A 658 111.52 -16.71 -11.70
C GLY A 658 111.70 -17.19 -13.14
N PHE A 659 111.98 -18.48 -13.35
CA PHE A 659 112.24 -19.09 -14.65
C PHE A 659 111.01 -19.80 -15.20
N THR A 660 110.84 -19.81 -16.52
CA THR A 660 109.72 -20.45 -17.25
C THR A 660 110.17 -21.42 -18.36
N ASP A 661 111.47 -21.54 -18.59
CA ASP A 661 112.13 -22.40 -19.57
C ASP A 661 112.45 -23.82 -19.02
N TRP A 662 111.64 -24.28 -18.07
CA TRP A 662 111.76 -25.60 -17.47
C TRP A 662 111.43 -26.71 -18.48
N ARG A 663 112.19 -27.81 -18.43
CA ARG A 663 111.97 -29.00 -19.28
C ARG A 663 112.12 -30.30 -18.50
N ILE A 664 111.59 -31.38 -19.08
CA ILE A 664 111.85 -32.75 -18.61
C ILE A 664 113.30 -33.11 -18.97
N PRO A 665 114.12 -33.63 -18.04
CA PRO A 665 115.52 -33.96 -18.31
C PRO A 665 115.70 -35.11 -19.30
N LEU A 666 116.86 -35.19 -19.93
CA LEU A 666 117.34 -36.38 -20.64
C LEU A 666 117.77 -37.46 -19.62
N PRO A 667 117.77 -38.77 -19.99
CA PRO A 667 118.18 -39.84 -19.07
C PRO A 667 119.58 -39.63 -18.49
N ASN A 668 120.52 -39.16 -19.33
CA ASN A 668 121.91 -38.89 -18.94
C ASN A 668 122.04 -37.75 -17.93
N GLU A 669 121.15 -36.74 -17.96
CA GLU A 669 121.18 -35.62 -17.02
C GLU A 669 120.74 -36.06 -15.62
N LEU A 670 119.70 -36.89 -15.54
CA LEU A 670 119.26 -37.52 -14.29
C LEU A 670 120.30 -38.51 -13.76
N ALA A 671 120.94 -39.29 -14.64
CA ALA A 671 122.04 -40.18 -14.26
C ALA A 671 123.23 -39.39 -13.67
N LEU A 672 123.63 -38.27 -14.27
CA LEU A 672 124.68 -37.39 -13.72
C LEU A 672 124.28 -36.81 -12.34
N LEU A 673 123.02 -36.38 -12.16
CA LEU A 673 122.54 -35.81 -10.90
C LEU A 673 122.51 -36.86 -9.75
N TYR A 674 121.93 -38.03 -10.02
CA TYR A 674 121.66 -39.05 -9.00
C TYR A 674 122.79 -40.07 -8.79
N ASN A 675 123.59 -40.36 -9.82
CA ASN A 675 124.67 -41.35 -9.77
C ASN A 675 126.09 -40.71 -9.80
N GLY A 676 126.22 -39.41 -10.09
CA GLY A 676 127.45 -38.66 -9.85
C GLY A 676 127.73 -38.45 -8.35
N LYS A 677 129.00 -38.50 -7.93
CA LYS A 677 129.42 -38.22 -6.54
C LYS A 677 129.80 -36.73 -6.38
N PRO A 678 129.36 -36.03 -5.31
CA PRO A 678 128.36 -36.44 -4.31
C PRO A 678 126.94 -36.52 -4.90
N TYR A 679 126.16 -37.50 -4.42
CA TYR A 679 124.83 -37.82 -4.93
C TYR A 679 123.74 -36.86 -4.45
N TYR A 680 122.80 -36.49 -5.32
CA TYR A 680 121.57 -35.79 -4.93
C TYR A 680 120.65 -36.69 -4.05
N PRO A 681 119.90 -36.15 -3.06
CA PRO A 681 118.95 -36.95 -2.25
C PRO A 681 117.80 -37.57 -3.07
N THR A 682 117.55 -38.88 -2.96
CA THR A 682 116.35 -39.50 -3.55
C THR A 682 115.08 -39.10 -2.78
N SER A 683 113.98 -38.88 -3.49
CA SER A 683 112.65 -38.63 -2.92
C SER A 683 111.91 -39.92 -2.53
N GLY A 684 112.48 -41.09 -2.86
CA GLY A 684 111.76 -42.36 -2.86
C GLY A 684 110.82 -42.52 -4.07
N ALA A 685 110.93 -41.66 -5.09
CA ALA A 685 110.37 -41.94 -6.41
C ALA A 685 110.94 -43.27 -6.95
N PRO A 686 110.11 -44.22 -7.42
CA PRO A 686 110.60 -45.44 -8.07
C PRO A 686 111.28 -45.14 -9.40
N TRP A 687 110.70 -44.25 -10.20
CA TRP A 687 111.26 -43.76 -11.46
C TRP A 687 110.83 -42.31 -11.76
N TYR A 688 111.66 -41.61 -12.54
CA TYR A 688 111.38 -40.30 -13.13
C TYR A 688 111.13 -40.42 -14.64
N TRP A 689 110.23 -39.60 -15.17
CA TRP A 689 110.10 -39.36 -16.61
C TRP A 689 111.35 -38.68 -17.17
N THR A 690 111.80 -39.12 -18.34
CA THR A 690 112.80 -38.42 -19.14
C THR A 690 112.15 -37.87 -20.42
N SER A 691 112.81 -36.95 -21.12
CA SER A 691 112.35 -36.43 -22.42
C SER A 691 112.63 -37.37 -23.60
N GLU A 692 113.29 -38.52 -23.38
CA GLU A 692 113.49 -39.53 -24.41
C GLU A 692 112.24 -40.44 -24.52
N LEU A 693 111.67 -40.50 -25.72
CA LEU A 693 110.49 -41.30 -26.03
C LEU A 693 110.88 -42.52 -26.87
N GLU A 694 110.30 -43.68 -26.58
CA GLU A 694 110.50 -44.85 -27.43
C GLU A 694 109.51 -44.82 -28.59
N THR A 695 110.03 -44.67 -29.81
CA THR A 695 109.23 -44.69 -31.05
C THR A 695 108.95 -46.13 -31.46
N GLY A 696 107.69 -46.54 -31.43
CA GLY A 696 107.27 -47.83 -31.98
C GLY A 696 107.45 -47.89 -33.50
N ALA A 697 107.35 -49.10 -34.07
CA ALA A 697 107.59 -49.36 -35.51
C ALA A 697 106.71 -48.54 -36.49
N TRP A 698 105.64 -47.90 -35.99
CA TRP A 698 104.72 -47.05 -36.75
C TRP A 698 104.95 -45.55 -36.53
N GLY A 699 106.09 -45.15 -35.94
CA GLY A 699 106.45 -43.74 -35.67
C GLY A 699 105.74 -43.11 -34.47
N THR A 700 104.74 -43.78 -33.89
CA THR A 700 104.06 -43.36 -32.66
C THR A 700 104.87 -43.75 -31.42
N SER A 701 105.14 -42.82 -30.52
CA SER A 701 105.65 -43.14 -29.18
C SER A 701 104.52 -43.48 -28.22
N THR A 702 104.54 -44.70 -27.69
CA THR A 702 103.60 -45.20 -26.67
C THR A 702 104.19 -45.26 -25.27
N GLU A 703 105.53 -45.20 -25.17
CA GLU A 703 106.29 -45.27 -23.92
C GLU A 703 107.36 -44.17 -23.87
N ALA A 704 107.74 -43.76 -22.66
CA ALA A 704 108.91 -42.92 -22.42
C ALA A 704 109.97 -43.70 -21.67
N VAL A 705 111.25 -43.42 -21.98
CA VAL A 705 112.37 -43.89 -21.17
C VAL A 705 112.28 -43.23 -19.80
N THR A 706 112.52 -44.01 -18.75
CA THR A 706 112.49 -43.56 -17.37
C THR A 706 113.86 -43.73 -16.71
N PHE A 707 114.04 -43.09 -15.56
CA PHE A 707 115.26 -43.19 -14.76
C PHE A 707 114.93 -43.53 -13.31
N ASN A 708 115.43 -44.65 -12.82
CA ASN A 708 115.28 -45.10 -11.44
C ASN A 708 116.39 -44.54 -10.54
N PRO A 709 116.12 -43.55 -9.65
CA PRO A 709 117.15 -42.86 -8.85
C PRO A 709 117.72 -43.71 -7.71
N ASN A 710 117.27 -44.96 -7.57
CA ASN A 710 117.64 -45.85 -6.48
C ASN A 710 118.66 -46.91 -6.93
N ASN A 711 118.81 -47.15 -8.24
CA ASN A 711 119.87 -48.00 -8.81
C ASN A 711 121.13 -47.16 -9.12
N LYS A 712 122.17 -47.34 -8.32
CA LYS A 712 123.37 -46.48 -8.30
C LYS A 712 124.60 -47.09 -8.96
N GLU A 713 124.55 -48.36 -9.34
CA GLU A 713 125.73 -49.11 -9.81
C GLU A 713 125.64 -49.49 -11.30
N THR A 714 124.44 -49.41 -11.91
CA THR A 714 124.26 -49.48 -13.37
C THR A 714 123.07 -48.64 -13.81
N TYR A 715 123.21 -47.90 -14.92
CA TYR A 715 122.05 -47.35 -15.63
C TYR A 715 121.38 -48.47 -16.42
N ILE A 716 120.19 -48.87 -15.97
CA ILE A 716 119.30 -49.75 -16.72
C ILE A 716 118.32 -48.85 -17.48
N ARG A 717 118.19 -49.06 -18.79
CA ARG A 717 117.17 -48.40 -19.61
C ARG A 717 115.83 -49.10 -19.35
N GLU A 718 115.01 -48.47 -18.52
CA GLU A 718 113.64 -48.91 -18.22
C GLU A 718 112.66 -47.97 -18.94
N SER A 719 111.60 -48.50 -19.55
CA SER A 719 110.61 -47.73 -20.31
C SER A 719 109.21 -48.02 -19.80
N HIS A 720 108.35 -47.00 -19.78
CA HIS A 720 106.99 -47.10 -19.24
C HIS A 720 105.95 -46.39 -20.13
N PRO A 721 104.71 -46.93 -20.24
CA PRO A 721 103.62 -46.32 -21.00
C PRO A 721 103.32 -44.87 -20.58
N LEU A 722 103.06 -43.99 -21.56
CA LEU A 722 102.84 -42.55 -21.33
C LEU A 722 101.62 -42.23 -20.44
N THR A 723 100.71 -43.20 -20.26
CA THR A 723 99.55 -43.15 -19.36
C THR A 723 99.86 -43.57 -17.92
N GLY A 724 101.04 -44.14 -17.65
CA GLY A 724 101.48 -44.59 -16.33
C GLY A 724 101.73 -43.44 -15.35
N CYS A 725 101.97 -43.78 -14.08
CA CYS A 725 102.17 -42.78 -13.03
C CYS A 725 103.68 -42.62 -12.73
N GLY A 726 104.34 -41.69 -13.43
CA GLY A 726 105.76 -41.36 -13.20
C GLY A 726 105.97 -40.03 -12.49
N PHE A 727 107.12 -39.87 -11.84
CA PHE A 727 107.50 -38.63 -11.16
C PHE A 727 108.33 -37.73 -12.11
N VAL A 728 108.51 -36.46 -11.77
CA VAL A 728 109.32 -35.52 -12.57
C VAL A 728 110.23 -34.69 -11.66
N HIS A 729 111.48 -34.53 -12.06
CA HIS A 729 112.39 -33.54 -11.49
C HIS A 729 112.79 -32.60 -12.63
N ALA A 730 112.28 -31.36 -12.65
CA ALA A 730 112.49 -30.46 -13.79
C ALA A 730 113.91 -29.84 -13.77
N VAL A 731 114.43 -29.60 -14.97
CA VAL A 731 115.74 -28.99 -15.22
C VAL A 731 115.60 -27.83 -16.20
N ARG A 732 116.52 -26.86 -16.13
CA ARG A 732 116.76 -25.84 -17.15
C ARG A 732 118.25 -25.73 -17.45
N THR A 733 118.58 -25.36 -18.68
CA THR A 733 119.90 -24.83 -19.04
C THR A 733 120.02 -23.39 -18.52
N PRO A 734 121.18 -22.94 -18.00
CA PRO A 734 121.36 -21.61 -17.42
C PRO A 734 120.91 -20.44 -18.30
#